data_AF-A0A432EHP5-F1
#
_entry.id   AF-A0A432EHP5-F1
#
_cell.length_a   1.000
_cell.length_b   1.000
_cell.length_c   1.000
_cell.angle_alpha   90.00
_cell.angle_beta   90.00
_cell.angle_gamma   90.00
#
_symmetry.space_group_name_H-M   'P 1'
#
loop_
_entity.id
_entity.type
_entity.pdbx_description
1 polymer ?
#
loop_
_entity_poly.entity_id
_entity_poly.type
_entity_poly.pdbx_seq_one_letter_code
_entity_poly.pdbx_strand_id
1 'polypeptide(L)'
;MKLVILPEGADLDALSSAFGVLKLYPDAFLLRPNQLSKTASAVFKDFKHLFRLIENPPAEVETLILVDNCGLEKLKKVPRYGKLIIYDHHEGCECKDCTLVVDNVGSATTLIVEELIERNLEVSPLEATLLALGIYEDTGRFTHIGTTPRDLRATAWLLQRGADLNLINRYLEEKISQKELEVVQKLLKSVEYVATPEGWRVAVATFRGETYLPDFQDLVNRLKELTENTDGFFVIYEAGNKTYLFGRATNPSFDTAKILAKLGGGGHSYASSLKVEGIPAERVKKRLIEILEGKLPNLFLENFISRPPLVVYEDETLEEALKKLTDFGFAGAPVVNKEEKPLGVIYKKDLLRAIKHLRTTEVKVSEVYNPDVRILSLKDTIWDAEKILSRFGQKLIPVVNEEGKIEGVLTRLDIFRNIIAETPSEEKPLKVQLPPNIEDFAKKVGQIAQKLGLKAYLVGGVVRDMLLGKPVWDLDITVEGGSAVDLAKEVAKLYGVKVHPFEEFKTAHLKVGELKVEFATARREKYERSGAYPEVQPASLKEDLFRRDFTINAMAVALNPDSFGQLIDYVGGLEDLKNGIIRVLHSLSFVEDPIRILRALRFAGRFGFKLSKGTKTLLRQAVSLGVLKNAPRSRIANELRLAFREENFLEILKLYKEYRVLEQILPSEFQWSMVHPERLKKLKKLLSEFKDEVKYPGWVLFASLLLELKKETALSVLSELSAPSKVRESYLQAKEEGGKILKTLLGAKKPSELLKGLKNYHPESLLMIASRGGEKAINLARFYLRELKPFKVKVRVDKFKKMGLKGKELGLAIEREKEKLIDEHFGERFNQLV
;
A
#
# COMPACT_ATOMS: atom_id res chain seq x y z
N MET A 1 62.55 -33.85 10.84
CA MET A 1 61.87 -33.51 9.56
C MET A 1 61.10 -32.21 9.73
N LYS A 2 61.11 -31.36 8.70
CA LYS A 2 60.32 -30.12 8.69
C LYS A 2 59.01 -30.32 7.93
N LEU A 3 57.92 -29.80 8.47
CA LEU A 3 56.59 -29.94 7.88
C LEU A 3 55.99 -28.57 7.60
N VAL A 4 55.56 -28.36 6.36
CA VAL A 4 54.77 -27.19 5.95
C VAL A 4 53.29 -27.59 5.99
N ILE A 5 52.46 -26.81 6.68
CA ILE A 5 51.01 -27.02 6.72
C ILE A 5 50.31 -25.75 6.24
N LEU A 6 49.42 -25.90 5.26
CA LEU A 6 48.56 -24.84 4.77
C LEU A 6 47.19 -24.85 5.46
N PRO A 7 46.60 -23.68 5.77
CA PRO A 7 45.23 -23.59 6.26
C PRO A 7 44.22 -24.02 5.18
N GLU A 8 42.98 -24.30 5.59
CA GLU A 8 41.92 -24.61 4.62
C GLU A 8 41.56 -23.38 3.79
N GLY A 9 41.53 -23.55 2.46
CA GLY A 9 41.26 -22.47 1.53
C GLY A 9 42.47 -21.63 1.17
N ALA A 10 43.69 -22.08 1.51
CA ALA A 10 44.94 -21.42 1.13
C ALA A 10 44.98 -21.07 -0.38
N ASP A 11 45.47 -19.88 -0.67
CA ASP A 11 45.54 -19.27 -2.01
C ASP A 11 46.89 -19.53 -2.70
N LEU A 12 47.18 -18.83 -3.81
CA LEU A 12 48.44 -19.01 -4.52
C LEU A 12 49.62 -18.44 -3.76
N ASP A 13 49.48 -17.41 -2.93
CA ASP A 13 50.61 -16.92 -2.15
C ASP A 13 51.02 -17.96 -1.11
N ALA A 14 50.07 -18.47 -0.34
CA ALA A 14 50.33 -19.57 0.60
C ALA A 14 50.94 -20.80 -0.10
N LEU A 15 50.41 -21.18 -1.28
CA LEU A 15 50.92 -22.32 -2.05
C LEU A 15 52.35 -22.08 -2.59
N SER A 16 52.62 -20.88 -3.10
CA SER A 16 53.90 -20.49 -3.69
C SER A 16 54.96 -20.31 -2.62
N SER A 17 54.58 -19.70 -1.49
CA SER A 17 55.37 -19.63 -0.27
C SER A 17 55.72 -21.01 0.25
N ALA A 18 54.75 -21.94 0.31
CA ALA A 18 55.03 -23.32 0.71
C ALA A 18 56.07 -23.97 -0.20
N PHE A 19 55.96 -23.77 -1.51
CA PHE A 19 56.96 -24.26 -2.46
C PHE A 19 58.33 -23.62 -2.22
N GLY A 20 58.40 -22.31 -2.03
CA GLY A 20 59.65 -21.60 -1.75
C GLY A 20 60.32 -22.09 -0.46
N VAL A 21 59.55 -22.38 0.59
CA VAL A 21 60.05 -23.01 1.83
C VAL A 21 60.60 -24.41 1.57
N LEU A 22 59.96 -25.22 0.71
CA LEU A 22 60.54 -26.51 0.28
C LEU A 22 61.87 -26.31 -0.45
N LYS A 23 62.10 -25.17 -1.12
CA LYS A 23 63.41 -24.88 -1.71
C LYS A 23 64.45 -24.41 -0.70
N LEU A 24 64.06 -23.60 0.28
CA LEU A 24 64.93 -23.18 1.37
C LEU A 24 65.37 -24.35 2.26
N TYR A 25 64.49 -25.34 2.45
CA TYR A 25 64.72 -26.49 3.32
C TYR A 25 64.53 -27.81 2.54
N PRO A 26 65.61 -28.42 2.04
CA PRO A 26 65.54 -29.68 1.27
C PRO A 26 64.90 -30.85 2.03
N ASP A 27 64.94 -30.84 3.36
CA ASP A 27 64.36 -31.82 4.28
C ASP A 27 62.91 -31.50 4.70
N ALA A 28 62.31 -30.44 4.14
CA ALA A 28 60.92 -30.08 4.36
C ALA A 28 59.96 -30.83 3.41
N PHE A 29 58.78 -31.14 3.93
CA PHE A 29 57.65 -31.75 3.23
C PHE A 29 56.39 -30.90 3.41
N LEU A 30 55.56 -30.82 2.37
CA LEU A 30 54.24 -30.20 2.43
C LEU A 30 53.20 -31.27 2.79
N LEU A 31 52.45 -31.04 3.87
CA LEU A 31 51.24 -31.82 4.14
C LEU A 31 50.24 -31.55 3.01
N ARG A 32 49.77 -32.61 2.35
CA ARG A 32 48.84 -32.49 1.23
C ARG A 32 47.65 -31.59 1.63
N PRO A 33 47.43 -30.47 0.92
CA PRO A 33 46.30 -29.59 1.22
C PRO A 33 44.97 -30.32 0.95
N ASN A 34 44.05 -30.26 1.92
CA ASN A 34 42.70 -30.81 1.76
C ASN A 34 41.81 -29.92 0.89
N GLN A 35 41.96 -28.60 1.03
CA GLN A 35 41.17 -27.60 0.34
C GLN A 35 42.04 -26.38 0.04
N LEU A 36 42.11 -26.00 -1.22
CA LEU A 36 42.79 -24.81 -1.74
C LEU A 36 41.77 -23.87 -2.37
N SER A 37 42.15 -22.60 -2.59
CA SER A 37 41.39 -21.69 -3.45
C SER A 37 41.23 -22.27 -4.87
N LYS A 38 40.28 -21.77 -5.65
CA LYS A 38 39.99 -22.28 -7.01
C LYS A 38 41.24 -22.21 -7.91
N THR A 39 41.93 -21.06 -7.88
CA THR A 39 43.14 -20.81 -8.66
C THR A 39 44.31 -21.66 -8.14
N ALA A 40 44.52 -21.69 -6.82
CA ALA A 40 45.55 -22.50 -6.20
C ALA A 40 45.36 -24.01 -6.43
N SER A 41 44.11 -24.48 -6.47
CA SER A 41 43.81 -25.88 -6.82
C SER A 41 44.18 -26.21 -8.27
N ALA A 42 43.91 -25.31 -9.21
CA ALA A 42 44.28 -25.48 -10.61
C ALA A 42 45.82 -25.49 -10.79
N VAL A 43 46.51 -24.53 -10.17
CA VAL A 43 47.98 -24.46 -10.19
C VAL A 43 48.59 -25.67 -9.47
N PHE A 44 48.11 -26.03 -8.28
CA PHE A 44 48.63 -27.19 -7.56
C PHE A 44 48.48 -28.49 -8.35
N LYS A 45 47.38 -28.65 -9.11
CA LYS A 45 47.19 -29.81 -9.97
C LYS A 45 48.28 -29.92 -11.05
N ASP A 46 48.60 -28.82 -11.70
CA ASP A 46 49.55 -28.80 -12.83
C ASP A 46 51.01 -28.79 -12.35
N PHE A 47 51.29 -28.15 -11.21
CA PHE A 47 52.62 -28.05 -10.60
C PHE A 47 52.89 -29.09 -9.51
N LYS A 48 51.97 -30.04 -9.28
CA LYS A 48 52.03 -31.03 -8.19
C LYS A 48 53.38 -31.75 -8.08
N HIS A 49 53.99 -32.04 -9.23
CA HIS A 49 55.25 -32.77 -9.34
C HIS A 49 56.46 -32.03 -8.74
N LEU A 50 56.35 -30.72 -8.49
CA LEU A 50 57.39 -29.92 -7.84
C LEU A 50 57.37 -30.03 -6.31
N PHE A 51 56.26 -30.50 -5.73
CA PHE A 51 56.08 -30.56 -4.27
C PHE A 51 56.50 -31.91 -3.71
N ARG A 52 57.26 -31.88 -2.60
CA ARG A 52 57.51 -33.06 -1.77
C ARG A 52 56.36 -33.23 -0.78
N LEU A 53 55.43 -34.13 -1.09
CA LEU A 53 54.17 -34.28 -0.36
C LEU A 53 54.21 -35.39 0.69
N ILE A 54 53.52 -35.17 1.80
CA ILE A 54 53.11 -36.21 2.76
C ILE A 54 51.58 -36.24 2.86
N GLU A 55 50.97 -37.42 2.82
CA GLU A 55 49.50 -37.57 2.77
C GLU A 55 48.85 -37.42 4.15
N ASN A 56 49.54 -37.79 5.23
CA ASN A 56 49.03 -37.71 6.60
C ASN A 56 50.04 -37.01 7.53
N PRO A 57 49.57 -36.19 8.49
CA PRO A 57 50.47 -35.53 9.43
C PRO A 57 51.12 -36.57 10.38
N PRO A 58 52.44 -36.54 10.57
CA PRO A 58 53.13 -37.30 11.61
C PRO A 58 52.63 -36.93 13.01
N ALA A 59 52.83 -37.80 14.01
CA ALA A 59 52.48 -37.47 15.40
C ALA A 59 53.37 -36.36 15.98
N GLU A 60 54.64 -36.33 15.58
CA GLU A 60 55.64 -35.36 16.02
C GLU A 60 56.56 -34.96 14.85
N VAL A 61 56.93 -33.68 14.80
CA VAL A 61 57.84 -33.10 13.81
C VAL A 61 58.90 -32.24 14.50
N GLU A 62 60.07 -32.15 13.89
CA GLU A 62 61.18 -31.37 14.46
C GLU A 62 60.93 -29.86 14.31
N THR A 63 60.39 -29.46 13.16
CA THR A 63 60.04 -28.07 12.87
C THR A 63 58.72 -28.03 12.10
N LEU A 64 57.77 -27.26 12.60
CA LEU A 64 56.55 -26.90 11.90
C LEU A 64 56.76 -25.53 11.24
N ILE A 65 56.41 -25.40 9.96
CA ILE A 65 56.53 -24.17 9.20
C ILE A 65 55.14 -23.74 8.72
N LEU A 66 54.77 -22.51 9.06
CA LEU A 66 53.57 -21.84 8.54
C LEU A 66 54.00 -20.80 7.52
N VAL A 67 53.23 -20.69 6.45
CA VAL A 67 53.41 -19.69 5.41
C VAL A 67 52.08 -18.99 5.19
N ASP A 68 52.15 -17.67 5.01
CA ASP A 68 50.99 -16.80 4.81
C ASP A 68 49.89 -17.02 5.88
N ASN A 69 50.33 -17.33 7.10
CA ASN A 69 49.44 -17.57 8.23
C ASN A 69 50.19 -17.52 9.56
N CYS A 70 49.83 -16.53 10.37
CA CYS A 70 50.31 -16.39 11.74
C CYS A 70 49.69 -17.36 12.77
N GLY A 71 48.53 -17.96 12.47
CA GLY A 71 47.68 -18.62 13.48
C GLY A 71 47.67 -20.15 13.42
N LEU A 72 48.11 -20.82 14.49
CA LEU A 72 47.99 -22.30 14.62
C LEU A 72 46.52 -22.74 14.74
N GLU A 73 45.65 -21.88 15.27
CA GLU A 73 44.21 -22.11 15.44
C GLU A 73 43.47 -22.29 14.12
N LYS A 74 44.03 -21.81 13.00
CA LYS A 74 43.44 -22.00 11.66
C LYS A 74 43.70 -23.39 11.09
N LEU A 75 44.51 -24.22 11.75
CA LEU A 75 44.84 -25.57 11.32
C LEU A 75 43.95 -26.60 12.00
N LYS A 76 43.31 -27.48 11.22
CA LYS A 76 42.47 -28.57 11.76
C LYS A 76 43.23 -29.61 12.56
N LYS A 77 44.49 -29.87 12.22
CA LYS A 77 45.35 -30.85 12.88
C LYS A 77 46.77 -30.30 12.95
N VAL A 78 47.24 -30.07 14.18
CA VAL A 78 48.59 -29.60 14.46
C VAL A 78 49.36 -30.77 15.10
N PRO A 79 50.44 -31.27 14.48
CA PRO A 79 51.29 -32.28 15.10
C PRO A 79 52.03 -31.69 16.31
N ARG A 80 52.58 -32.53 17.20
CA ARG A 80 53.55 -32.01 18.18
C ARG A 80 54.79 -31.52 17.42
N TYR A 81 55.33 -30.37 17.80
CA TYR A 81 56.48 -29.79 17.11
C TYR A 81 57.53 -29.31 18.11
N GLY A 82 58.81 -29.45 17.74
CA GLY A 82 59.94 -28.92 18.53
C GLY A 82 60.17 -27.43 18.32
N LYS A 83 60.14 -26.98 17.06
CA LYS A 83 60.30 -25.57 16.66
C LYS A 83 59.16 -25.13 15.74
N LEU A 84 58.83 -23.85 15.78
CA LEU A 84 57.87 -23.22 14.88
C LEU A 84 58.56 -22.11 14.09
N ILE A 85 58.37 -22.09 12.78
CA ILE A 85 58.80 -21.00 11.88
C ILE A 85 57.56 -20.46 11.18
N ILE A 86 57.42 -19.15 11.11
CA ILE A 86 56.29 -18.48 10.45
C ILE A 86 56.83 -17.48 9.44
N TYR A 87 56.39 -17.62 8.19
CA TYR A 87 56.53 -16.61 7.14
C TYR A 87 55.17 -15.96 6.92
N ASP A 88 55.06 -14.66 7.15
CA ASP A 88 53.80 -13.91 6.97
C ASP A 88 54.14 -12.46 6.59
N HIS A 89 53.20 -11.74 5.99
CA HIS A 89 53.35 -10.34 5.59
C HIS A 89 52.29 -9.43 6.22
N HIS A 90 51.32 -10.01 6.95
CA HIS A 90 50.27 -9.28 7.66
C HIS A 90 50.79 -8.61 8.95
N GLU A 91 50.45 -7.34 9.16
CA GLU A 91 50.74 -6.62 10.40
C GLU A 91 50.02 -7.25 11.61
N GLY A 92 50.71 -7.37 12.75
CA GLY A 92 50.14 -7.89 14.00
C GLY A 92 50.35 -9.37 14.27
N CYS A 93 51.21 -10.04 13.49
CA CYS A 93 51.62 -11.41 13.82
C CYS A 93 52.53 -11.43 15.06
N GLU A 94 52.02 -11.92 16.18
CA GLU A 94 52.76 -12.06 17.43
C GLU A 94 52.87 -13.53 17.85
N CYS A 95 54.10 -13.96 18.14
CA CYS A 95 54.35 -15.33 18.57
C CYS A 95 55.55 -15.35 19.52
N LYS A 96 55.35 -15.91 20.72
CA LYS A 96 56.33 -15.87 21.82
C LYS A 96 57.44 -16.91 21.71
N ASP A 97 57.15 -18.06 21.12
CA ASP A 97 58.05 -19.23 21.03
C ASP A 97 58.20 -19.73 19.58
N CYS A 98 58.48 -18.83 18.63
CA CYS A 98 58.76 -19.20 17.25
C CYS A 98 59.78 -18.28 16.56
N THR A 99 60.33 -18.74 15.44
CA THR A 99 61.10 -17.90 14.52
C THR A 99 60.14 -17.21 13.59
N LEU A 100 60.04 -15.89 13.71
CA LEU A 100 59.10 -15.07 12.94
C LEU A 100 59.84 -14.34 11.82
N VAL A 101 59.46 -14.63 10.57
CA VAL A 101 59.91 -13.93 9.37
C VAL A 101 58.72 -13.14 8.84
N VAL A 102 58.58 -11.92 9.34
CA VAL A 102 57.49 -11.01 8.97
C VAL A 102 58.07 -9.65 8.68
N ASP A 103 57.67 -9.10 7.54
CA ASP A 103 58.05 -7.75 7.12
C ASP A 103 56.94 -7.17 6.24
N ASN A 104 56.97 -5.85 6.05
CA ASN A 104 56.00 -5.16 5.23
C ASN A 104 56.31 -5.36 3.74
N VAL A 105 55.67 -6.37 3.15
CA VAL A 105 55.71 -6.69 1.72
C VAL A 105 54.31 -7.06 1.22
N GLY A 106 54.09 -6.98 -0.08
CA GLY A 106 52.79 -7.25 -0.70
C GLY A 106 52.54 -8.73 -0.99
N SER A 107 53.41 -9.64 -0.55
CA SER A 107 53.23 -11.10 -0.63
C SER A 107 54.22 -11.81 0.30
N ALA A 108 53.78 -12.84 1.03
CA ALA A 108 54.67 -13.69 1.82
C ALA A 108 55.73 -14.40 0.95
N THR A 109 55.38 -14.72 -0.31
CA THR A 109 56.31 -15.31 -1.28
C THR A 109 57.50 -14.38 -1.54
N THR A 110 57.34 -13.05 -1.45
CA THR A 110 58.44 -12.08 -1.61
C THR A 110 59.55 -12.30 -0.59
N LEU A 111 59.21 -12.50 0.69
CA LEU A 111 60.20 -12.74 1.76
C LEU A 111 61.03 -13.99 1.48
N ILE A 112 60.36 -15.04 0.99
CA ILE A 112 61.00 -16.32 0.69
C ILE A 112 61.90 -16.18 -0.53
N VAL A 113 61.46 -15.46 -1.57
CA VAL A 113 62.29 -15.20 -2.76
C VAL A 113 63.53 -14.39 -2.42
N GLU A 114 63.41 -13.38 -1.55
CA GLU A 114 64.59 -12.64 -1.05
C GLU A 114 65.57 -13.56 -0.33
N GLU A 115 65.08 -14.49 0.51
CA GLU A 115 65.93 -15.47 1.18
C GLU A 115 66.57 -16.47 0.19
N LEU A 116 65.87 -16.87 -0.89
CA LEU A 116 66.43 -17.67 -1.97
C LEU A 116 67.58 -16.93 -2.69
N ILE A 117 67.43 -15.63 -2.90
CA ILE A 117 68.45 -14.75 -3.50
C ILE A 117 69.67 -14.66 -2.58
N GLU A 118 69.46 -14.39 -1.29
CA GLU A 118 70.53 -14.27 -0.29
C GLU A 118 71.33 -15.55 -0.14
N ARG A 119 70.67 -16.71 -0.24
CA ARG A 119 71.31 -18.04 -0.17
C ARG A 119 71.86 -18.52 -1.52
N ASN A 120 71.73 -17.73 -2.58
CA ASN A 120 72.16 -18.03 -3.94
C ASN A 120 71.65 -19.40 -4.44
N LEU A 121 70.38 -19.70 -4.18
CA LEU A 121 69.76 -20.95 -4.60
C LEU A 121 69.31 -20.89 -6.06
N GLU A 122 69.49 -22.00 -6.78
CA GLU A 122 69.03 -22.11 -8.17
C GLU A 122 67.52 -22.34 -8.24
N VAL A 123 66.87 -21.60 -9.13
CA VAL A 123 65.43 -21.69 -9.42
C VAL A 123 65.28 -21.86 -10.93
N SER A 124 64.64 -22.96 -11.34
CA SER A 124 64.35 -23.23 -12.75
C SER A 124 63.19 -22.37 -13.26
N PRO A 125 62.99 -22.23 -14.59
CA PRO A 125 61.91 -21.40 -15.15
C PRO A 125 60.50 -21.76 -14.63
N LEU A 126 60.22 -23.06 -14.46
CA LEU A 126 58.92 -23.51 -13.97
C LEU A 126 58.71 -23.16 -12.48
N GLU A 127 59.77 -23.27 -11.68
CA GLU A 127 59.76 -22.92 -10.27
C GLU A 127 59.66 -21.40 -10.08
N ALA A 128 60.35 -20.64 -10.94
CA ALA A 128 60.25 -19.20 -10.97
C ALA A 128 58.84 -18.73 -11.34
N THR A 129 58.18 -19.45 -12.26
CA THR A 129 56.78 -19.20 -12.63
C THR A 129 55.83 -19.45 -11.47
N LEU A 130 56.03 -20.53 -10.71
CA LEU A 130 55.21 -20.84 -9.53
C LEU A 130 55.39 -19.78 -8.44
N LEU A 131 56.62 -19.39 -8.13
CA LEU A 131 56.88 -18.32 -7.15
C LEU A 131 56.29 -16.97 -7.60
N ALA A 132 56.37 -16.66 -8.90
CA ALA A 132 55.80 -15.44 -9.44
C ALA A 132 54.27 -15.44 -9.37
N LEU A 133 53.60 -16.59 -9.54
CA LEU A 133 52.13 -16.70 -9.41
C LEU A 133 51.63 -16.20 -8.05
N GLY A 134 52.31 -16.56 -6.95
CA GLY A 134 51.98 -16.07 -5.61
C GLY A 134 52.08 -14.56 -5.50
N ILE A 135 53.22 -13.98 -5.91
CA ILE A 135 53.42 -12.53 -5.85
C ILE A 135 52.43 -11.78 -6.75
N TYR A 136 52.15 -12.28 -7.96
CA TYR A 136 51.20 -11.65 -8.89
C TYR A 136 49.75 -11.71 -8.38
N GLU A 137 49.35 -12.79 -7.70
CA GLU A 137 47.99 -12.90 -7.13
C GLU A 137 47.82 -11.90 -5.98
N ASP A 138 48.73 -11.91 -4.99
CA ASP A 138 48.54 -11.15 -3.75
C ASP A 138 48.78 -9.64 -3.92
N THR A 139 49.69 -9.26 -4.81
CA THR A 139 49.90 -7.84 -5.17
C THR A 139 48.85 -7.30 -6.15
N GLY A 140 47.91 -8.14 -6.60
CA GLY A 140 46.93 -7.76 -7.63
C GLY A 140 47.61 -7.29 -8.91
N ARG A 141 48.65 -8.03 -9.35
CA ARG A 141 49.51 -7.65 -10.48
C ARG A 141 50.17 -6.28 -10.27
N PHE A 142 50.65 -6.04 -9.05
CA PHE A 142 51.29 -4.79 -8.59
C PHE A 142 50.38 -3.57 -8.53
N THR A 143 49.06 -3.76 -8.46
CA THR A 143 48.10 -2.65 -8.36
C THR A 143 47.54 -2.45 -6.95
N HIS A 144 47.70 -3.44 -6.06
CA HIS A 144 47.26 -3.32 -4.68
C HIS A 144 48.10 -2.30 -3.90
N ILE A 145 47.47 -1.55 -3.00
CA ILE A 145 48.12 -0.50 -2.19
C ILE A 145 49.23 -1.09 -1.28
N GLY A 146 49.10 -2.35 -0.88
CA GLY A 146 50.12 -3.08 -0.12
C GLY A 146 51.35 -3.52 -0.93
N THR A 147 51.36 -3.32 -2.25
CA THR A 147 52.51 -3.66 -3.10
C THR A 147 53.71 -2.77 -2.75
N THR A 148 54.87 -3.38 -2.55
CA THR A 148 56.11 -2.70 -2.21
C THR A 148 57.17 -2.80 -3.32
N PRO A 149 58.21 -1.95 -3.31
CA PRO A 149 59.34 -2.10 -4.23
C PRO A 149 60.06 -3.45 -4.14
N ARG A 150 59.92 -4.17 -3.01
CA ARG A 150 60.54 -5.49 -2.82
C ARG A 150 59.85 -6.56 -3.65
N ASP A 151 58.52 -6.52 -3.73
CA ASP A 151 57.73 -7.44 -4.56
C ASP A 151 58.11 -7.34 -6.03
N LEU A 152 58.33 -6.11 -6.51
CA LEU A 152 58.80 -5.84 -7.87
C LEU A 152 60.22 -6.35 -8.11
N ARG A 153 61.14 -6.20 -7.13
CA ARG A 153 62.52 -6.72 -7.24
C ARG A 153 62.55 -8.25 -7.23
N ALA A 154 61.81 -8.88 -6.32
CA ALA A 154 61.66 -10.33 -6.26
C ALA A 154 61.09 -10.87 -7.57
N THR A 155 60.02 -10.25 -8.09
CA THR A 155 59.45 -10.61 -9.39
C THR A 155 60.43 -10.41 -10.53
N ALA A 156 61.15 -9.28 -10.57
CA ALA A 156 62.13 -9.02 -11.61
C ALA A 156 63.22 -10.11 -11.63
N TRP A 157 63.68 -10.55 -10.46
CA TRP A 157 64.62 -11.66 -10.35
C TRP A 157 64.03 -12.99 -10.85
N LEU A 158 62.77 -13.30 -10.51
CA LEU A 158 62.08 -14.50 -11.02
C LEU A 158 61.91 -14.47 -12.55
N LEU A 159 61.61 -13.30 -13.12
CA LEU A 159 61.53 -13.12 -14.57
C LEU A 159 62.90 -13.31 -15.24
N GLN A 160 63.99 -12.84 -14.63
CA GLN A 160 65.34 -13.12 -15.10
C GLN A 160 65.67 -14.62 -15.10
N ARG A 161 65.03 -15.41 -14.23
CA ARG A 161 65.12 -16.89 -14.18
C ARG A 161 64.15 -17.60 -15.12
N GLY A 162 63.41 -16.86 -15.94
CA GLY A 162 62.55 -17.40 -16.99
C GLY A 162 61.11 -17.68 -16.56
N ALA A 163 60.59 -17.01 -15.54
CA ALA A 163 59.17 -17.09 -15.20
C ALA A 163 58.27 -16.73 -16.41
N ASP A 164 57.29 -17.57 -16.74
CA ASP A 164 56.44 -17.43 -17.94
C ASP A 164 55.20 -16.57 -17.67
N LEU A 165 55.24 -15.32 -18.13
CA LEU A 165 54.12 -14.38 -18.02
C LEU A 165 52.84 -14.84 -18.72
N ASN A 166 52.94 -15.63 -19.81
CA ASN A 166 51.74 -16.15 -20.49
C ASN A 166 51.03 -17.19 -19.63
N LEU A 167 51.81 -18.04 -18.96
CA LEU A 167 51.26 -19.04 -18.05
C LEU A 167 50.68 -18.38 -16.79
N ILE A 168 51.36 -17.37 -16.25
CA ILE A 168 50.86 -16.54 -15.14
C ILE A 168 49.51 -15.91 -15.51
N ASN A 169 49.44 -15.21 -16.64
CA ASN A 169 48.20 -14.60 -17.11
C ASN A 169 47.09 -15.62 -17.34
N ARG A 170 47.39 -16.82 -17.86
CA ARG A 170 46.38 -17.86 -18.08
C ARG A 170 45.70 -18.32 -16.78
N TYR A 171 46.45 -18.47 -15.69
CA TYR A 171 45.86 -18.87 -14.41
C TYR A 171 45.13 -17.72 -13.73
N LEU A 172 45.62 -16.49 -13.89
CA LEU A 172 45.02 -15.30 -13.29
C LEU A 172 43.91 -14.67 -14.16
N GLU A 173 43.72 -15.11 -15.40
CA GLU A 173 42.62 -14.71 -16.28
C GLU A 173 41.32 -15.38 -15.85
N GLU A 174 40.54 -14.67 -15.06
CA GLU A 174 39.15 -15.01 -14.80
C GLU A 174 38.29 -14.79 -16.06
N LYS A 175 37.92 -15.90 -16.73
CA LYS A 175 37.00 -15.90 -17.88
C LYS A 175 35.58 -15.51 -17.44
N ILE A 176 35.02 -14.47 -18.06
CA ILE A 176 33.61 -14.10 -17.90
C ILE A 176 32.74 -15.14 -18.59
N SER A 177 31.87 -15.80 -17.83
CA SER A 177 30.85 -16.69 -18.37
C SER A 177 29.77 -15.91 -19.12
N GLN A 178 29.07 -16.56 -20.05
CA GLN A 178 27.96 -15.95 -20.79
C GLN A 178 26.88 -15.39 -19.85
N LYS A 179 26.64 -16.07 -18.72
CA LYS A 179 25.68 -15.65 -17.69
C LYS A 179 26.14 -14.37 -16.97
N GLU A 180 27.43 -14.24 -16.66
CA GLU A 180 27.99 -13.01 -16.08
C GLU A 180 27.93 -11.85 -17.06
N LEU A 181 28.18 -12.11 -18.36
CA LEU A 181 28.12 -11.10 -19.41
C LEU A 181 26.70 -10.52 -19.59
N GLU A 182 25.67 -11.35 -19.47
CA GLU A 182 24.26 -10.91 -19.44
C GLU A 182 23.94 -10.03 -18.23
N VAL A 183 24.50 -10.36 -17.06
CA VAL A 183 24.31 -9.60 -15.82
C VAL A 183 25.00 -8.22 -15.95
N VAL A 184 26.23 -8.17 -16.45
CA VAL A 184 26.94 -6.92 -16.75
C VAL A 184 26.15 -6.05 -17.71
N GLN A 185 25.62 -6.62 -18.79
CA GLN A 185 24.82 -5.86 -19.76
C GLN A 185 23.56 -5.25 -19.13
N LYS A 186 22.90 -5.97 -18.23
CA LYS A 186 21.72 -5.47 -17.50
C LYS A 186 22.08 -4.39 -16.49
N LEU A 187 23.20 -4.54 -15.78
CA LEU A 187 23.71 -3.55 -14.84
C LEU A 187 24.10 -2.25 -15.54
N LEU A 188 24.82 -2.32 -16.67
CA LEU A 188 25.17 -1.13 -17.46
C LEU A 188 23.95 -0.35 -17.95
N LYS A 189 22.84 -1.04 -18.26
CA LYS A 189 21.57 -0.39 -18.65
C LYS A 189 20.82 0.26 -17.49
N SER A 190 21.12 -0.09 -16.24
CA SER A 190 20.43 0.42 -15.04
C SER A 190 21.22 1.46 -14.26
N VAL A 191 22.41 1.84 -14.76
CA VAL A 191 23.26 2.86 -14.14
C VAL A 191 22.56 4.22 -14.16
N GLU A 192 22.48 4.83 -12.98
CA GLU A 192 22.09 6.22 -12.78
C GLU A 192 23.26 6.99 -12.14
N TYR A 193 23.50 8.22 -12.59
CA TYR A 193 24.53 9.09 -12.04
C TYR A 193 23.90 10.10 -11.07
N VAL A 194 24.49 10.21 -9.88
CA VAL A 194 24.06 11.09 -8.80
C VAL A 194 25.24 12.00 -8.43
N ALA A 195 24.99 13.31 -8.36
CA ALA A 195 25.95 14.27 -7.84
C ALA A 195 25.68 14.51 -6.35
N THR A 196 26.70 14.40 -5.51
CA THR A 196 26.57 14.73 -4.08
C THR A 196 26.72 16.24 -3.84
N PRO A 197 26.19 16.79 -2.73
CA PRO A 197 26.41 18.19 -2.37
C PRO A 197 27.88 18.60 -2.26
N GLU A 198 28.75 17.66 -1.91
CA GLU A 198 30.20 17.83 -1.84
C GLU A 198 30.89 17.78 -3.21
N GLY A 199 30.13 17.59 -4.30
CA GLY A 199 30.61 17.62 -5.68
C GLY A 199 31.04 16.26 -6.25
N TRP A 200 30.88 15.16 -5.51
CA TRP A 200 31.25 13.83 -5.98
C TRP A 200 30.27 13.31 -7.02
N ARG A 201 30.78 12.65 -8.06
CA ARG A 201 29.96 11.99 -9.08
C ARG A 201 29.88 10.50 -8.81
N VAL A 202 28.72 10.02 -8.41
CA VAL A 202 28.51 8.65 -7.95
C VAL A 202 27.59 7.92 -8.91
N ALA A 203 27.92 6.71 -9.31
CA ALA A 203 27.03 5.89 -10.14
C ALA A 203 26.35 4.79 -9.32
N VAL A 204 25.07 4.53 -9.57
CA VAL A 204 24.23 3.57 -8.84
C VAL A 204 23.54 2.65 -9.84
N ALA A 205 23.71 1.34 -9.70
CA ALA A 205 23.10 0.34 -10.57
C ALA A 205 22.26 -0.67 -9.79
N THR A 206 21.16 -1.14 -10.39
CA THR A 206 20.30 -2.20 -9.83
C THR A 206 20.23 -3.43 -10.73
N PHE A 207 20.22 -4.61 -10.11
CA PHE A 207 20.01 -5.88 -10.78
C PHE A 207 19.09 -6.80 -9.95
N ARG A 208 18.20 -7.50 -10.65
CA ARG A 208 17.28 -8.48 -10.06
C ARG A 208 17.53 -9.85 -10.68
N GLY A 209 17.94 -10.79 -9.84
CA GLY A 209 18.21 -12.18 -10.23
C GLY A 209 17.27 -13.16 -9.53
N GLU A 210 17.06 -14.33 -10.15
CA GLU A 210 16.24 -15.40 -9.58
C GLU A 210 16.93 -16.12 -8.41
N THR A 211 18.27 -16.22 -8.44
CA THR A 211 19.09 -16.91 -7.42
C THR A 211 20.38 -16.16 -7.14
N TYR A 212 20.92 -16.26 -5.93
CA TYR A 212 22.18 -15.62 -5.53
C TYR A 212 23.34 -16.07 -6.42
N LEU A 213 24.18 -15.12 -6.84
CA LEU A 213 25.37 -15.37 -7.65
C LEU A 213 26.58 -15.31 -6.71
N PRO A 214 27.31 -16.42 -6.48
CA PRO A 214 28.44 -16.47 -5.55
C PRO A 214 29.53 -15.43 -5.86
N ASP A 215 29.86 -15.26 -7.14
CA ASP A 215 30.97 -14.43 -7.63
C ASP A 215 30.51 -13.00 -8.04
N PHE A 216 29.38 -12.54 -7.49
CA PHE A 216 28.79 -11.26 -7.88
C PHE A 216 29.67 -10.06 -7.49
N GLN A 217 30.48 -10.17 -6.43
CA GLN A 217 31.36 -9.08 -6.00
C GLN A 217 32.48 -8.80 -7.01
N ASP A 218 33.01 -9.83 -7.66
CA ASP A 218 34.05 -9.71 -8.68
C ASP A 218 33.49 -9.03 -9.93
N LEU A 219 32.22 -9.30 -10.23
CA LEU A 219 31.47 -8.62 -11.28
C LEU A 219 31.25 -7.13 -10.98
N VAL A 220 31.02 -6.76 -9.71
CA VAL A 220 30.95 -5.36 -9.27
C VAL A 220 32.29 -4.65 -9.44
N ASN A 221 33.40 -5.33 -9.12
CA ASN A 221 34.75 -4.77 -9.31
C ASN A 221 35.05 -4.50 -10.79
N ARG A 222 34.64 -5.38 -11.69
CA ARG A 222 34.82 -5.18 -13.14
C ARG A 222 33.94 -4.07 -13.71
N LEU A 223 32.73 -3.89 -13.17
CA LEU A 223 31.86 -2.77 -13.58
C LEU A 223 32.48 -1.41 -13.29
N LYS A 224 33.28 -1.29 -12.22
CA LYS A 224 34.07 -0.09 -11.90
C LYS A 224 34.96 0.32 -13.09
N GLU A 225 35.59 -0.64 -13.76
CA GLU A 225 36.48 -0.40 -14.91
C GLU A 225 35.71 0.06 -16.15
N LEU A 226 34.41 -0.26 -16.23
CA LEU A 226 33.55 0.05 -17.39
C LEU A 226 32.80 1.38 -17.24
N THR A 227 32.88 2.06 -16.09
CA THR A 227 32.23 3.35 -15.84
C THR A 227 33.25 4.49 -15.81
N GLU A 228 33.26 5.34 -16.83
CA GLU A 228 34.15 6.50 -16.89
C GLU A 228 33.63 7.69 -16.03
N ASN A 229 34.56 8.45 -15.42
CA ASN A 229 34.31 9.72 -14.72
C ASN A 229 33.36 9.65 -13.52
N THR A 230 33.59 8.72 -12.59
CA THR A 230 32.90 8.68 -11.28
C THR A 230 33.90 8.64 -10.14
N ASP A 231 33.51 9.11 -8.95
CA ASP A 231 34.27 9.09 -7.69
C ASP A 231 33.92 7.89 -6.80
N GLY A 232 32.74 7.29 -7.04
CA GLY A 232 32.36 6.00 -6.48
C GLY A 232 31.19 5.34 -7.22
N PHE A 233 31.01 4.05 -6.96
CA PHE A 233 29.98 3.23 -7.58
C PHE A 233 29.28 2.34 -6.56
N PHE A 234 27.96 2.20 -6.70
CA PHE A 234 27.14 1.33 -5.87
C PHE A 234 26.32 0.36 -6.72
N VAL A 235 26.33 -0.93 -6.36
CA VAL A 235 25.52 -1.97 -7.01
C VAL A 235 24.55 -2.58 -6.03
N ILE A 236 23.29 -2.64 -6.43
CA ILE A 236 22.22 -3.24 -5.64
C ILE A 236 21.72 -4.48 -6.34
N TYR A 237 21.71 -5.59 -5.61
CA TYR A 237 21.39 -6.90 -6.12
C TYR A 237 20.27 -7.56 -5.31
N GLU A 238 19.11 -7.76 -5.92
CA GLU A 238 18.00 -8.52 -5.35
C GLU A 238 18.07 -9.99 -5.82
N ALA A 239 18.15 -10.91 -4.86
CA ALA A 239 18.13 -12.35 -5.07
C ALA A 239 17.14 -13.01 -4.10
N GLY A 240 15.95 -13.37 -4.62
CA GLY A 240 14.86 -13.92 -3.81
C GLY A 240 14.35 -12.91 -2.78
N ASN A 241 14.43 -13.25 -1.48
CA ASN A 241 14.01 -12.37 -0.38
C ASN A 241 15.16 -11.49 0.19
N LYS A 242 16.35 -11.57 -0.39
CA LYS A 242 17.55 -10.85 0.11
C LYS A 242 18.00 -9.83 -0.91
N THR A 243 18.36 -8.65 -0.44
CA THR A 243 18.94 -7.58 -1.24
C THR A 243 20.30 -7.23 -0.69
N TYR A 244 21.29 -7.20 -1.58
CA TYR A 244 22.66 -6.84 -1.30
C TYR A 244 22.96 -5.47 -1.90
N LEU A 245 23.75 -4.66 -1.21
CA LEU A 245 24.26 -3.39 -1.70
C LEU A 245 25.77 -3.40 -1.53
N PHE A 246 26.50 -3.13 -2.60
CA PHE A 246 27.97 -3.09 -2.63
C PHE A 246 28.43 -1.70 -3.05
N GLY A 247 29.36 -1.12 -2.30
CA GLY A 247 29.99 0.16 -2.61
C GLY A 247 31.45 -0.02 -3.01
N ARG A 248 31.91 0.73 -4.00
CA ARG A 248 33.31 0.80 -4.43
C ARG A 248 33.73 2.25 -4.69
N ALA A 249 34.84 2.67 -4.11
CA ALA A 249 35.41 3.97 -4.41
C ALA A 249 36.31 3.87 -5.65
N THR A 250 36.19 4.84 -6.56
CA THR A 250 37.14 5.08 -7.66
C THR A 250 38.11 6.20 -7.28
N ASN A 251 37.68 7.15 -6.45
CA ASN A 251 38.51 8.21 -5.88
C ASN A 251 38.87 7.86 -4.42
N PRO A 252 40.17 7.86 -4.03
CA PRO A 252 40.58 7.58 -2.65
C PRO A 252 39.98 8.52 -1.58
N SER A 253 39.56 9.72 -1.99
CA SER A 253 38.94 10.70 -1.10
C SER A 253 37.44 10.45 -0.86
N PHE A 254 36.82 9.55 -1.64
CA PHE A 254 35.41 9.21 -1.55
C PHE A 254 35.21 7.95 -0.67
N ASP A 255 34.56 8.13 0.48
CA ASP A 255 34.39 7.08 1.49
C ASP A 255 33.04 6.36 1.38
N THR A 256 33.06 5.19 0.74
CA THR A 256 31.87 4.34 0.57
C THR A 256 31.40 3.67 1.85
N ALA A 257 32.25 3.48 2.85
CA ALA A 257 31.87 2.91 4.14
C ALA A 257 31.07 3.91 4.98
N LYS A 258 31.45 5.20 4.98
CA LYS A 258 30.65 6.26 5.63
C LYS A 258 29.24 6.38 5.06
N ILE A 259 29.09 6.20 3.75
CA ILE A 259 27.78 6.24 3.08
C ILE A 259 26.94 5.02 3.45
N LEU A 260 27.51 3.81 3.42
CA LEU A 260 26.77 2.59 3.78
C LEU A 260 26.51 2.46 5.28
N ALA A 261 27.35 3.03 6.14
CA ALA A 261 27.11 3.05 7.58
C ALA A 261 25.77 3.72 7.94
N LYS A 262 25.35 4.74 7.18
CA LYS A 262 24.03 5.38 7.32
C LYS A 262 22.84 4.46 6.99
N LEU A 263 23.11 3.32 6.34
CA LEU A 263 22.14 2.26 6.01
C LEU A 263 22.34 0.99 6.86
N GLY A 264 23.23 1.02 7.86
CA GLY A 264 23.60 -0.16 8.65
C GLY A 264 24.56 -1.12 7.95
N GLY A 265 25.22 -0.67 6.88
CA GLY A 265 26.28 -1.40 6.19
C GLY A 265 27.65 -1.15 6.80
N GLY A 266 28.66 -1.89 6.34
CA GLY A 266 30.04 -1.76 6.82
C GLY A 266 31.07 -2.11 5.75
N GLY A 267 32.35 -2.01 6.11
CA GLY A 267 33.49 -2.30 5.23
C GLY A 267 34.59 -1.25 5.35
N HIS A 268 35.44 -1.18 4.33
CA HIS A 268 36.54 -0.21 4.21
C HIS A 268 36.10 1.01 3.40
N SER A 269 36.83 2.12 3.53
CA SER A 269 36.52 3.37 2.81
C SER A 269 36.40 3.17 1.30
N TYR A 270 37.20 2.26 0.74
CA TYR A 270 37.23 1.94 -0.69
C TYR A 270 36.29 0.81 -1.12
N ALA A 271 35.79 0.00 -0.18
CA ALA A 271 34.91 -1.13 -0.47
C ALA A 271 33.98 -1.44 0.71
N SER A 272 32.68 -1.30 0.49
CA SER A 272 31.66 -1.51 1.52
C SER A 272 30.55 -2.44 1.05
N SER A 273 29.83 -3.04 2.00
CA SER A 273 28.68 -3.91 1.70
C SER A 273 27.59 -3.82 2.77
N LEU A 274 26.36 -4.08 2.34
CA LEU A 274 25.17 -4.16 3.16
C LEU A 274 24.29 -5.31 2.65
N LYS A 275 23.67 -6.03 3.58
CA LYS A 275 22.69 -7.07 3.28
C LYS A 275 21.41 -6.80 4.06
N VAL A 276 20.29 -6.78 3.35
CA VAL A 276 18.96 -6.59 3.92
C VAL A 276 18.01 -7.70 3.46
N GLU A 277 17.04 -8.04 4.30
CA GLU A 277 16.07 -9.11 4.03
C GLU A 277 14.65 -8.54 3.98
N GLY A 278 13.86 -8.94 2.99
CA GLY A 278 12.48 -8.47 2.79
C GLY A 278 12.33 -7.06 2.20
N ILE A 279 13.42 -6.43 1.77
CA ILE A 279 13.43 -5.08 1.19
C ILE A 279 13.81 -5.16 -0.30
N PRO A 280 12.95 -4.73 -1.24
CA PRO A 280 13.26 -4.75 -2.68
C PRO A 280 14.43 -3.85 -3.08
N ALA A 281 15.17 -4.21 -4.14
CA ALA A 281 16.34 -3.46 -4.64
C ALA A 281 16.03 -1.98 -4.93
N GLU A 282 14.91 -1.69 -5.58
CA GLU A 282 14.52 -0.32 -5.92
C GLU A 282 14.32 0.57 -4.67
N ARG A 283 13.92 -0.02 -3.54
CA ARG A 283 13.77 0.71 -2.28
C ARG A 283 15.12 1.02 -1.64
N VAL A 284 16.07 0.09 -1.72
CA VAL A 284 17.46 0.32 -1.28
C VAL A 284 18.13 1.38 -2.16
N LYS A 285 17.89 1.35 -3.48
CA LYS A 285 18.40 2.34 -4.44
C LYS A 285 17.93 3.73 -4.09
N LYS A 286 16.63 3.90 -3.92
CA LYS A 286 16.05 5.20 -3.56
C LYS A 286 16.70 5.79 -2.30
N ARG A 287 16.86 4.98 -1.24
CA ARG A 287 17.44 5.46 0.02
C ARG A 287 18.93 5.81 -0.10
N LEU A 288 19.68 5.04 -0.88
CA LEU A 288 21.08 5.34 -1.18
C LEU A 288 21.20 6.68 -1.92
N ILE A 289 20.36 6.92 -2.93
CA ILE A 289 20.35 8.18 -3.68
C ILE A 289 20.05 9.37 -2.74
N GLU A 290 19.06 9.25 -1.86
CA GLU A 290 18.74 10.29 -0.86
C GLU A 290 19.92 10.63 0.07
N ILE A 291 20.71 9.62 0.45
CA ILE A 291 21.93 9.81 1.26
C ILE A 291 23.02 10.52 0.45
N LEU A 292 23.18 10.13 -0.81
CA LEU A 292 24.16 10.72 -1.72
C LEU A 292 23.83 12.18 -2.04
N GLU A 293 22.55 12.52 -2.18
CA GLU A 293 22.08 13.89 -2.44
C GLU A 293 22.03 14.78 -1.18
N GLY A 294 22.37 14.26 0.00
CA GLY A 294 22.37 15.01 1.26
C GLY A 294 20.97 15.40 1.77
N LYS A 295 19.91 14.72 1.31
CA LYS A 295 18.50 15.08 1.57
C LYS A 295 17.92 14.52 2.88
N LEU A 296 18.72 13.95 3.78
CA LEU A 296 18.19 13.34 5.01
C LEU A 296 17.71 14.40 6.03
N PRO A 297 16.41 14.46 6.38
CA PRO A 297 15.91 15.30 7.47
C PRO A 297 15.94 14.57 8.82
N ASN A 298 15.81 15.34 9.91
CA ASN A 298 15.92 14.93 11.32
C ASN A 298 15.11 13.65 11.69
N LEU A 299 15.81 12.64 12.20
CA LEU A 299 15.29 11.30 12.52
C LEU A 299 14.77 11.13 13.96
N PHE A 300 14.43 12.22 14.63
CA PHE A 300 13.93 12.21 16.01
C PHE A 300 12.52 11.61 16.07
N LEU A 301 12.26 10.77 17.08
CA LEU A 301 10.98 10.09 17.26
C LEU A 301 9.79 11.03 17.39
N GLU A 302 9.99 12.29 17.77
CA GLU A 302 8.95 13.30 17.86
C GLU A 302 8.04 13.37 16.61
N ASN A 303 8.59 13.08 15.43
CA ASN A 303 7.89 13.13 14.13
C ASN A 303 7.24 11.79 13.71
N PHE A 304 7.54 10.68 14.40
CA PHE A 304 7.15 9.33 13.97
C PHE A 304 6.14 8.64 14.88
N ILE A 305 5.93 9.14 16.10
CA ILE A 305 5.05 8.53 17.09
C ILE A 305 3.58 8.84 16.85
N SER A 306 2.72 7.88 17.17
CA SER A 306 1.28 8.07 17.18
C SER A 306 0.85 8.76 18.48
N ARG A 307 0.17 9.92 18.35
CA ARG A 307 -0.36 10.71 19.48
C ARG A 307 -1.86 11.00 19.31
N PRO A 308 -2.62 11.12 20.42
CA PRO A 308 -2.28 10.64 21.77
C PRO A 308 -2.31 9.10 21.83
N PRO A 309 -1.50 8.47 22.69
CA PRO A 309 -1.47 7.02 22.80
C PRO A 309 -2.73 6.50 23.51
N LEU A 310 -3.25 5.36 23.06
CA LEU A 310 -4.22 4.62 23.86
C LEU A 310 -3.47 3.92 24.99
N VAL A 311 -3.81 4.23 26.24
CA VAL A 311 -3.20 3.64 27.44
C VAL A 311 -4.21 2.83 28.24
N VAL A 312 -3.72 1.89 29.05
CA VAL A 312 -4.50 1.12 30.02
C VAL A 312 -3.93 1.40 31.40
N TYR A 313 -4.76 1.75 32.38
CA TYR A 313 -4.28 1.97 33.75
C TYR A 313 -4.07 0.64 34.48
N GLU A 314 -3.12 0.62 35.41
CA GLU A 314 -2.76 -0.58 36.19
C GLU A 314 -3.92 -1.16 37.02
N ASP A 315 -4.85 -0.30 37.45
CA ASP A 315 -6.01 -0.64 38.27
C ASP A 315 -7.26 -1.02 37.45
N GLU A 316 -7.23 -0.86 36.12
CA GLU A 316 -8.27 -1.38 35.22
C GLU A 316 -8.32 -2.92 35.28
N THR A 317 -9.52 -3.48 35.15
CA THR A 317 -9.74 -4.92 35.04
C THR A 317 -9.39 -5.45 33.65
N LEU A 318 -9.20 -6.77 33.52
CA LEU A 318 -8.96 -7.40 32.21
C LEU A 318 -10.13 -7.16 31.24
N GLU A 319 -11.37 -7.06 31.75
CA GLU A 319 -12.55 -6.73 30.95
C GLU A 319 -12.47 -5.34 30.33
N GLU A 320 -12.19 -4.34 31.18
CA GLU A 320 -12.09 -2.94 30.78
C GLU A 320 -10.98 -2.76 29.76
N ALA A 321 -9.80 -3.34 30.02
CA ALA A 321 -8.68 -3.28 29.10
C ALA A 321 -8.97 -3.98 27.76
N LEU A 322 -9.61 -5.16 27.77
CA LEU A 322 -9.96 -5.89 26.56
C LEU A 322 -11.01 -5.14 25.73
N LYS A 323 -12.03 -4.59 26.41
CA LYS A 323 -13.05 -3.75 25.79
C LYS A 323 -12.41 -2.52 25.16
N LYS A 324 -11.57 -1.80 25.90
CA LYS A 324 -10.84 -0.61 25.42
C LYS A 324 -10.00 -0.92 24.17
N LEU A 325 -9.16 -1.94 24.19
CA LEU A 325 -8.37 -2.34 23.01
C LEU A 325 -9.24 -2.75 21.81
N THR A 326 -10.38 -3.40 22.07
CA THR A 326 -11.30 -3.86 21.03
C THR A 326 -12.05 -2.69 20.40
N ASP A 327 -12.62 -1.82 21.22
CA ASP A 327 -13.41 -0.66 20.81
C ASP A 327 -12.60 0.29 19.92
N PHE A 328 -11.32 0.45 20.23
CA PHE A 328 -10.40 1.32 19.48
C PHE A 328 -9.59 0.58 18.41
N GLY A 329 -9.79 -0.73 18.23
CA GLY A 329 -9.13 -1.52 17.18
C GLY A 329 -7.61 -1.69 17.35
N PHE A 330 -7.07 -1.53 18.56
CA PHE A 330 -5.64 -1.68 18.83
C PHE A 330 -5.28 -3.12 19.23
N ALA A 331 -4.14 -3.60 18.74
CA ALA A 331 -3.62 -4.92 19.09
C ALA A 331 -3.01 -4.97 20.51
N GLY A 332 -2.63 -3.81 21.05
CA GLY A 332 -2.07 -3.64 22.39
C GLY A 332 -1.89 -2.17 22.74
N ALA A 333 -1.58 -1.89 24.01
CA ALA A 333 -1.41 -0.57 24.58
C ALA A 333 -0.31 -0.57 25.66
N PRO A 334 0.32 0.58 25.95
CA PRO A 334 1.10 0.78 27.17
C PRO A 334 0.21 0.66 28.40
N VAL A 335 0.75 0.06 29.45
CA VAL A 335 0.16 0.05 30.79
C VAL A 335 0.83 1.16 31.59
N VAL A 336 0.04 2.00 32.25
CA VAL A 336 0.51 3.18 32.97
C VAL A 336 -0.01 3.23 34.41
N ASN A 337 0.71 3.93 35.28
CA ASN A 337 0.23 4.26 36.62
C ASN A 337 -0.67 5.51 36.60
N LYS A 338 -1.15 5.94 37.79
CA LYS A 338 -1.98 7.16 37.94
C LYS A 338 -1.28 8.48 37.55
N GLU A 339 0.05 8.47 37.45
CA GLU A 339 0.87 9.62 37.00
C GLU A 339 1.18 9.56 35.49
N GLU A 340 0.56 8.64 34.74
CA GLU A 340 0.78 8.38 33.31
C GLU A 340 2.22 7.93 32.95
N LYS A 341 2.96 7.39 33.92
CA LYS A 341 4.27 6.78 33.66
C LYS A 341 4.10 5.33 33.18
N PRO A 342 4.77 4.92 32.09
CA PRO A 342 4.64 3.56 31.56
C PRO A 342 5.29 2.52 32.48
N LEU A 343 4.51 1.52 32.87
CA LEU A 343 4.92 0.34 33.62
C LEU A 343 5.26 -0.84 32.70
N GLY A 344 4.59 -0.93 31.55
CA GLY A 344 4.76 -2.05 30.63
C GLY A 344 3.87 -1.97 29.39
N VAL A 345 3.62 -3.10 28.74
CA VAL A 345 2.65 -3.21 27.65
C VAL A 345 1.73 -4.41 27.82
N ILE A 346 0.50 -4.29 27.33
CA ILE A 346 -0.48 -5.38 27.31
C ILE A 346 -1.03 -5.53 25.89
N TYR A 347 -1.12 -6.78 25.41
CA TYR A 347 -1.72 -7.08 24.10
C TYR A 347 -3.06 -7.80 24.25
N LYS A 348 -3.95 -7.57 23.28
CA LYS A 348 -5.29 -8.17 23.23
C LYS A 348 -5.25 -9.70 23.28
N LYS A 349 -4.29 -10.33 22.60
CA LYS A 349 -4.07 -11.78 22.64
C LYS A 349 -3.73 -12.30 24.04
N ASP A 350 -2.97 -11.52 24.81
CA ASP A 350 -2.49 -11.93 26.12
C ASP A 350 -3.62 -11.74 27.15
N LEU A 351 -4.44 -10.69 27.02
CA LEU A 351 -5.70 -10.54 27.77
C LEU A 351 -6.68 -11.69 27.52
N LEU A 352 -6.95 -12.03 26.26
CA LEU A 352 -7.84 -13.14 25.91
C LEU A 352 -7.33 -14.48 26.47
N ARG A 353 -6.00 -14.69 26.44
CA ARG A 353 -5.37 -15.88 27.01
C ARG A 353 -5.48 -15.89 28.53
N ALA A 354 -5.24 -14.76 29.19
CA ALA A 354 -5.35 -14.62 30.64
C ALA A 354 -6.79 -14.87 31.11
N ILE A 355 -7.79 -14.23 30.49
CA ILE A 355 -9.22 -14.45 30.81
C ILE A 355 -9.60 -15.92 30.64
N LYS A 356 -9.14 -16.57 29.55
CA LYS A 356 -9.40 -18.00 29.31
C LYS A 356 -8.80 -18.90 30.40
N HIS A 357 -7.60 -18.59 30.91
CA HIS A 357 -6.93 -19.39 31.93
C HIS A 357 -7.44 -19.11 33.34
N LEU A 358 -7.60 -17.83 33.69
CA LEU A 358 -8.03 -17.37 35.01
C LEU A 358 -9.52 -17.58 35.24
N ARG A 359 -10.31 -17.75 34.17
CA ARG A 359 -11.78 -17.91 34.21
C ARG A 359 -12.51 -16.77 34.92
N THR A 360 -11.88 -15.59 34.97
CA THR A 360 -12.46 -14.35 35.51
C THR A 360 -11.95 -13.18 34.68
N THR A 361 -12.72 -12.09 34.68
CA THR A 361 -12.38 -10.82 34.03
C THR A 361 -12.07 -9.71 35.04
N GLU A 362 -12.29 -9.95 36.34
CA GLU A 362 -12.12 -8.97 37.44
C GLU A 362 -10.66 -8.77 37.88
N VAL A 363 -9.73 -9.60 37.39
CA VAL A 363 -8.29 -9.47 37.68
C VAL A 363 -7.77 -8.14 37.12
N LYS A 364 -6.88 -7.49 37.87
CA LYS A 364 -6.30 -6.22 37.46
C LYS A 364 -5.24 -6.41 36.39
N VAL A 365 -5.11 -5.42 35.51
CA VAL A 365 -4.07 -5.39 34.46
C VAL A 365 -2.68 -5.48 35.07
N SER A 366 -2.47 -4.89 36.26
CA SER A 366 -1.22 -4.95 37.03
C SER A 366 -0.67 -6.37 37.25
N GLU A 367 -1.51 -7.41 37.17
CA GLU A 367 -1.10 -8.80 37.41
C GLU A 367 -0.70 -9.55 36.13
N VAL A 368 -0.96 -8.99 34.94
CA VAL A 368 -0.92 -9.72 33.66
C VAL A 368 -0.07 -9.02 32.58
N TYR A 369 0.24 -7.74 32.75
CA TYR A 369 1.02 -6.99 31.77
C TYR A 369 2.46 -7.50 31.63
N ASN A 370 3.11 -7.20 30.50
CA ASN A 370 4.53 -7.47 30.32
C ASN A 370 5.35 -6.27 30.80
N PRO A 371 6.11 -6.37 31.91
CA PRO A 371 6.97 -5.30 32.40
C PRO A 371 8.29 -5.20 31.63
N ASP A 372 8.73 -6.27 30.94
CA ASP A 372 9.98 -6.28 30.19
C ASP A 372 9.77 -5.64 28.81
N VAL A 373 9.71 -4.31 28.83
CA VAL A 373 9.54 -3.47 27.65
C VAL A 373 10.57 -2.37 27.63
N ARG A 374 11.09 -2.09 26.45
CA ARG A 374 11.93 -0.93 26.21
C ARG A 374 11.05 0.27 25.91
N ILE A 375 11.38 1.39 26.55
CA ILE A 375 10.73 2.69 26.43
C ILE A 375 11.73 3.64 25.79
N LEU A 376 11.26 4.50 24.90
CA LEU A 376 12.07 5.55 24.28
C LEU A 376 11.57 6.93 24.71
N SER A 377 12.38 7.95 24.50
CA SER A 377 12.07 9.35 24.70
C SER A 377 11.89 10.05 23.34
N LEU A 378 11.31 11.26 23.35
CA LEU A 378 11.21 12.09 22.14
C LEU A 378 12.56 12.42 21.48
N LYS A 379 13.66 12.35 22.25
CA LYS A 379 15.03 12.65 21.79
C LYS A 379 15.71 11.46 21.12
N ASP A 380 15.15 10.26 21.29
CA ASP A 380 15.68 9.06 20.66
C ASP A 380 15.33 9.03 19.16
N THR A 381 15.97 8.14 18.41
CA THR A 381 15.85 8.08 16.94
C THR A 381 15.01 6.91 16.47
N ILE A 382 14.62 6.92 15.18
CA ILE A 382 13.97 5.77 14.55
C ILE A 382 14.85 4.50 14.57
N TRP A 383 16.17 4.63 14.69
CA TRP A 383 17.10 3.51 14.73
C TRP A 383 17.08 2.82 16.09
N ASP A 384 16.95 3.59 17.17
CA ASP A 384 16.78 3.06 18.53
C ASP A 384 15.49 2.24 18.61
N ALA A 385 14.44 2.73 17.96
CA ALA A 385 13.21 1.99 17.78
C ALA A 385 13.35 0.74 16.91
N GLU A 386 14.02 0.81 15.76
CA GLU A 386 14.24 -0.33 14.87
C GLU A 386 15.02 -1.44 15.59
N LYS A 387 16.07 -1.08 16.33
CA LYS A 387 16.83 -2.00 17.18
C LYS A 387 15.94 -2.70 18.19
N ILE A 388 15.05 -1.96 18.86
CA ILE A 388 14.09 -2.55 19.82
C ILE A 388 13.13 -3.52 19.11
N LEU A 389 12.52 -3.09 18.00
CA LEU A 389 11.53 -3.89 17.29
C LEU A 389 12.14 -5.15 16.66
N SER A 390 13.34 -5.06 16.08
CA SER A 390 14.00 -6.15 15.36
C SER A 390 14.69 -7.13 16.30
N ARG A 391 15.45 -6.64 17.29
CA ARG A 391 16.27 -7.50 18.17
C ARG A 391 15.52 -8.06 19.36
N PHE A 392 14.57 -7.30 19.92
CA PHE A 392 13.87 -7.67 21.15
C PHE A 392 12.44 -8.16 20.89
N GLY A 393 11.98 -8.19 19.64
CA GLY A 393 10.68 -8.74 19.25
C GLY A 393 9.46 -7.98 19.79
N GLN A 394 9.68 -6.83 20.45
CA GLN A 394 8.64 -5.93 20.92
C GLN A 394 7.85 -5.38 19.72
N LYS A 395 6.52 -5.30 19.82
CA LYS A 395 5.64 -4.88 18.72
C LYS A 395 5.14 -3.44 18.85
N LEU A 396 5.14 -2.93 20.08
CA LEU A 396 4.70 -1.59 20.46
C LEU A 396 5.70 -1.02 21.46
N ILE A 397 6.24 0.16 21.16
CA ILE A 397 7.21 0.89 21.99
C ILE A 397 6.50 2.09 22.61
N PRO A 398 6.37 2.17 23.94
CA PRO A 398 5.96 3.38 24.62
C PRO A 398 7.03 4.47 24.45
N VAL A 399 6.62 5.71 24.16
CA VAL A 399 7.52 6.86 24.04
C VAL A 399 7.12 7.94 25.05
N VAL A 400 8.08 8.43 25.83
CA VAL A 400 7.87 9.37 26.93
C VAL A 400 8.41 10.78 26.63
N ASN A 401 7.84 11.77 27.31
CA ASN A 401 8.34 13.14 27.33
C ASN A 401 9.46 13.33 28.38
N GLU A 402 9.93 14.57 28.56
CA GLU A 402 11.02 14.89 29.51
C GLU A 402 10.65 14.63 30.98
N GLU A 403 9.35 14.64 31.32
CA GLU A 403 8.84 14.32 32.67
C GLU A 403 8.69 12.80 32.90
N GLY A 404 8.99 11.98 31.88
CA GLY A 404 8.84 10.52 31.93
C GLY A 404 7.40 10.03 31.77
N LYS A 405 6.45 10.91 31.41
CA LYS A 405 5.06 10.55 31.13
C LYS A 405 4.92 10.08 29.69
N ILE A 406 3.97 9.17 29.46
CA ILE A 406 3.67 8.65 28.13
C ILE A 406 3.20 9.78 27.20
N GLU A 407 3.90 9.95 26.08
CA GLU A 407 3.62 10.99 25.08
C GLU A 407 3.05 10.37 23.79
N GLY A 408 3.49 9.15 23.47
CA GLY A 408 3.02 8.43 22.28
C GLY A 408 3.45 6.98 22.26
N VAL A 409 3.11 6.30 21.16
CA VAL A 409 3.54 4.93 20.90
C VAL A 409 4.10 4.80 19.50
N LEU A 410 4.99 3.83 19.34
CA LEU A 410 5.60 3.51 18.05
C LEU A 410 5.49 2.02 17.78
N THR A 411 4.90 1.66 16.64
CA THR A 411 4.85 0.28 16.14
C THR A 411 5.68 0.14 14.87
N ARG A 412 6.00 -1.10 14.47
CA ARG A 412 6.61 -1.37 13.15
C ARG A 412 5.80 -0.76 12.00
N LEU A 413 4.47 -0.73 12.15
CA LEU A 413 3.58 -0.16 11.15
C LEU A 413 3.66 1.37 11.13
N ASP A 414 3.89 2.03 12.26
CA ASP A 414 4.06 3.49 12.33
C ASP A 414 5.39 3.91 11.70
N ILE A 415 6.46 3.17 11.99
CA ILE A 415 7.76 3.34 11.29
C ILE A 415 7.54 3.13 9.79
N PHE A 416 6.88 2.05 9.38
CA PHE A 416 6.66 1.76 7.96
C PHE A 416 5.76 2.80 7.27
N ARG A 417 4.69 3.26 7.93
CA ARG A 417 3.73 4.24 7.39
C ARG A 417 4.31 5.64 7.34
N ASN A 418 5.09 6.06 8.33
CA ASN A 418 5.70 7.38 8.35
C ASN A 418 6.98 7.44 7.50
N ILE A 419 7.71 6.35 7.31
CA ILE A 419 8.74 6.25 6.25
C ILE A 419 8.11 6.34 4.85
N ILE A 420 6.87 5.84 4.67
CA ILE A 420 6.11 6.04 3.43
C ILE A 420 5.52 7.46 3.34
N ALA A 421 5.13 8.07 4.46
CA ALA A 421 4.61 9.44 4.49
C ALA A 421 5.73 10.50 4.32
N GLU A 422 6.95 10.21 4.77
CA GLU A 422 8.19 10.96 4.55
C GLU A 422 8.99 10.43 3.36
N THR A 423 8.37 9.66 2.46
CA THR A 423 8.66 9.93 1.06
C THR A 423 7.89 11.19 0.70
N PRO A 424 8.46 12.41 0.77
CA PRO A 424 8.11 13.35 -0.27
C PRO A 424 8.45 12.58 -1.54
N SER A 425 7.42 12.14 -2.25
CA SER A 425 7.60 12.03 -3.68
C SER A 425 8.18 13.38 -4.09
N GLU A 426 9.33 13.38 -4.77
CA GLU A 426 9.69 14.54 -5.59
C GLU A 426 8.73 14.67 -6.79
N GLU A 427 7.68 13.85 -6.88
CA GLU A 427 6.41 14.36 -7.39
C GLU A 427 5.92 15.42 -6.41
N LYS A 428 6.13 16.70 -6.76
CA LYS A 428 5.49 17.86 -6.13
C LYS A 428 4.14 17.44 -5.53
N PRO A 429 3.86 17.74 -4.24
CA PRO A 429 2.63 17.30 -3.58
C PRO A 429 1.48 17.54 -4.53
N LEU A 430 0.78 16.46 -4.93
CA LEU A 430 -0.13 16.50 -6.07
C LEU A 430 -1.13 17.62 -5.85
N LYS A 431 -0.95 18.73 -6.56
CA LYS A 431 -1.85 19.87 -6.44
C LYS A 431 -3.01 19.66 -7.40
N VAL A 432 -4.20 19.60 -6.83
CA VAL A 432 -5.44 19.58 -7.60
C VAL A 432 -5.93 21.01 -7.76
N GLN A 433 -6.33 21.35 -8.98
CA GLN A 433 -7.00 22.62 -9.21
C GLN A 433 -8.43 22.51 -8.69
N LEU A 434 -8.82 23.45 -7.83
CA LEU A 434 -10.20 23.55 -7.38
C LEU A 434 -11.05 24.14 -8.52
N PRO A 435 -12.30 23.69 -8.69
CA PRO A 435 -13.23 24.26 -9.64
C PRO A 435 -13.38 25.79 -9.46
N PRO A 436 -13.48 26.56 -10.55
CA PRO A 436 -13.57 28.02 -10.48
C PRO A 436 -14.72 28.53 -9.61
N ASN A 437 -15.83 27.79 -9.50
CA ASN A 437 -16.98 28.15 -8.69
C ASN A 437 -16.73 28.04 -7.17
N ILE A 438 -15.67 27.36 -6.73
CA ILE A 438 -15.34 27.17 -5.31
C ILE A 438 -13.96 27.72 -4.92
N GLU A 439 -13.08 28.00 -5.87
CA GLU A 439 -11.67 28.33 -5.60
C GLU A 439 -11.51 29.59 -4.72
N ASP A 440 -12.19 30.69 -5.06
CA ASP A 440 -12.14 31.93 -4.27
C ASP A 440 -12.67 31.73 -2.85
N PHE A 441 -13.79 31.00 -2.72
CA PHE A 441 -14.37 30.66 -1.43
C PHE A 441 -13.38 29.85 -0.58
N ALA A 442 -12.80 28.80 -1.16
CA ALA A 442 -11.83 27.93 -0.50
C ALA A 442 -10.57 28.67 -0.06
N LYS A 443 -10.03 29.58 -0.88
CA LYS A 443 -8.87 30.43 -0.52
C LYS A 443 -9.17 31.30 0.70
N LYS A 444 -10.35 31.94 0.75
CA LYS A 444 -10.78 32.77 1.89
C LYS A 444 -10.95 31.95 3.16
N VAL A 445 -11.54 30.76 3.07
CA VAL A 445 -11.63 29.83 4.22
C VAL A 445 -10.24 29.46 4.73
N GLY A 446 -9.31 29.12 3.83
CA GLY A 446 -7.92 28.83 4.15
C GLY A 446 -7.19 29.95 4.88
N GLN A 447 -7.37 31.19 4.44
CA GLN A 447 -6.79 32.38 5.06
C GLN A 447 -7.35 32.62 6.47
N ILE A 448 -8.67 32.43 6.67
CA ILE A 448 -9.29 32.54 7.99
C ILE A 448 -8.77 31.43 8.91
N ALA A 449 -8.70 30.19 8.42
CA ALA A 449 -8.18 29.07 9.19
C ALA A 449 -6.75 29.33 9.65
N GLN A 450 -5.87 29.82 8.77
CA GLN A 450 -4.49 30.16 9.13
C GLN A 450 -4.41 31.26 10.19
N LYS A 451 -5.27 32.30 10.11
CA LYS A 451 -5.34 33.36 11.12
C LYS A 451 -5.76 32.85 12.50
N LEU A 452 -6.57 31.79 12.54
CA LEU A 452 -7.04 31.14 13.77
C LEU A 452 -6.09 30.05 14.27
N GLY A 453 -4.95 29.80 13.61
CA GLY A 453 -4.03 28.71 13.95
C GLY A 453 -4.58 27.32 13.62
N LEU A 454 -5.56 27.23 12.71
CA LEU A 454 -6.26 26.00 12.35
C LEU A 454 -5.80 25.47 10.99
N LYS A 455 -5.91 24.16 10.79
CA LYS A 455 -5.79 23.54 9.47
C LYS A 455 -7.16 23.18 8.92
N ALA A 456 -7.45 23.59 7.70
CA ALA A 456 -8.74 23.36 7.04
C ALA A 456 -8.56 22.53 5.77
N TYR A 457 -9.43 21.55 5.61
CA TYR A 457 -9.35 20.59 4.51
C TYR A 457 -10.73 20.38 3.91
N LEU A 458 -10.82 20.43 2.58
CA LEU A 458 -11.98 19.93 1.85
C LEU A 458 -11.90 18.39 1.85
N VAL A 459 -12.94 17.67 2.27
CA VAL A 459 -12.86 16.22 2.51
C VAL A 459 -14.01 15.43 1.89
N GLY A 460 -13.78 14.16 1.58
CA GLY A 460 -14.89 13.24 1.32
C GLY A 460 -15.44 13.24 -0.11
N GLY A 461 -16.76 13.16 -0.23
CA GLY A 461 -17.44 12.96 -1.52
C GLY A 461 -17.23 14.10 -2.50
N VAL A 462 -17.05 15.32 -1.99
CA VAL A 462 -16.75 16.51 -2.80
C VAL A 462 -15.38 16.39 -3.48
N VAL A 463 -14.36 15.85 -2.80
CA VAL A 463 -13.02 15.65 -3.37
C VAL A 463 -13.07 14.61 -4.47
N ARG A 464 -13.79 13.50 -4.25
CA ARG A 464 -14.05 12.47 -5.27
C ARG A 464 -14.74 13.06 -6.49
N ASP A 465 -15.83 13.79 -6.30
CA ASP A 465 -16.64 14.32 -7.40
C ASP A 465 -15.86 15.37 -8.19
N MET A 466 -15.06 16.20 -7.51
CA MET A 466 -14.11 17.12 -8.14
C MET A 466 -13.07 16.39 -9.01
N LEU A 467 -12.45 15.32 -8.48
CA LEU A 467 -11.48 14.51 -9.24
C LEU A 467 -12.11 13.76 -10.43
N LEU A 468 -13.41 13.47 -10.38
CA LEU A 468 -14.18 12.93 -11.50
C LEU A 468 -14.67 14.01 -12.49
N GLY A 469 -14.29 15.27 -12.29
CA GLY A 469 -14.69 16.40 -13.15
C GLY A 469 -16.16 16.77 -13.03
N LYS A 470 -16.83 16.45 -11.91
CA LYS A 470 -18.24 16.79 -11.67
C LYS A 470 -18.37 18.15 -10.99
N PRO A 471 -19.44 18.91 -11.28
CA PRO A 471 -19.71 20.15 -10.56
C PRO A 471 -20.02 19.85 -9.09
N VAL A 472 -19.47 20.67 -8.20
CA VAL A 472 -19.65 20.56 -6.75
C VAL A 472 -20.23 21.84 -6.18
N TRP A 473 -21.25 21.69 -5.33
CA TRP A 473 -21.98 22.80 -4.69
C TRP A 473 -22.17 22.58 -3.19
N ASP A 474 -22.15 21.31 -2.74
CA ASP A 474 -22.14 20.93 -1.34
C ASP A 474 -20.69 20.61 -0.94
N LEU A 475 -20.13 21.39 -0.01
CA LEU A 475 -18.74 21.35 0.42
C LEU A 475 -18.65 20.85 1.85
N ASP A 476 -17.84 19.81 2.07
CA ASP A 476 -17.53 19.29 3.40
C ASP A 476 -16.12 19.74 3.80
N ILE A 477 -16.00 20.55 4.85
CA ILE A 477 -14.74 21.09 5.34
C ILE A 477 -14.45 20.53 6.73
N THR A 478 -13.36 19.78 6.85
CA THR A 478 -12.85 19.30 8.14
C THR A 478 -11.79 20.27 8.68
N VAL A 479 -11.84 20.53 9.98
CA VAL A 479 -10.93 21.42 10.70
C VAL A 479 -10.14 20.64 11.74
N GLU A 480 -8.83 20.81 11.74
CA GLU A 480 -7.88 20.21 12.69
C GLU A 480 -7.20 21.31 13.53
N GLY A 481 -6.90 21.02 14.79
CA GLY A 481 -6.26 21.96 15.71
C GLY A 481 -7.22 22.90 16.45
N GLY A 482 -8.54 22.73 16.31
CA GLY A 482 -9.52 23.52 17.05
C GLY A 482 -10.98 23.33 16.63
N SER A 483 -11.78 24.37 16.82
CA SER A 483 -13.24 24.36 16.66
C SER A 483 -13.67 24.72 15.23
N ALA A 484 -14.35 23.79 14.56
CA ALA A 484 -14.94 24.05 13.24
C ALA A 484 -16.07 25.07 13.29
N VAL A 485 -16.75 25.18 14.43
CA VAL A 485 -17.81 26.17 14.66
C VAL A 485 -17.24 27.59 14.66
N ASP A 486 -16.04 27.78 15.22
CA ASP A 486 -15.41 29.10 15.27
C ASP A 486 -14.91 29.55 13.89
N LEU A 487 -14.34 28.62 13.12
CA LEU A 487 -14.04 28.88 11.70
C LEU A 487 -15.30 29.25 10.92
N ALA A 488 -16.39 28.49 11.11
CA ALA A 488 -17.66 28.74 10.44
C ALA A 488 -18.26 30.11 10.78
N LYS A 489 -18.15 30.57 12.04
CA LYS A 489 -18.60 31.90 12.48
C LYS A 489 -17.82 33.02 11.79
N GLU A 490 -16.50 32.92 11.69
CA GLU A 490 -15.67 33.92 11.02
C GLU A 490 -15.91 33.94 9.50
N VAL A 491 -16.09 32.77 8.88
CA VAL A 491 -16.50 32.67 7.47
C VAL A 491 -17.89 33.30 7.28
N ALA A 492 -18.85 33.02 8.15
CA ALA A 492 -20.19 33.58 8.08
C ALA A 492 -20.18 35.12 8.20
N LYS A 493 -19.34 35.66 9.08
CA LYS A 493 -19.13 37.10 9.25
C LYS A 493 -18.55 37.75 7.99
N LEU A 494 -17.58 37.12 7.33
CA LEU A 494 -17.00 37.60 6.07
C LEU A 494 -18.05 37.74 4.96
N TYR A 495 -18.96 36.77 4.85
CA TYR A 495 -19.98 36.73 3.79
C TYR A 495 -21.34 37.32 4.20
N GLY A 496 -21.50 37.77 5.45
CA GLY A 496 -22.76 38.30 5.96
C GLY A 496 -23.90 37.27 6.00
N VAL A 497 -23.59 35.99 6.21
CA VAL A 497 -24.57 34.89 6.21
C VAL A 497 -24.83 34.36 7.62
N LYS A 498 -25.94 33.63 7.80
CA LYS A 498 -26.24 32.95 9.07
C LYS A 498 -25.48 31.63 9.16
N VAL A 499 -24.95 31.35 10.33
CA VAL A 499 -24.38 30.04 10.69
C VAL A 499 -25.39 29.24 11.50
N HIS A 500 -25.51 27.95 11.22
CA HIS A 500 -26.33 27.00 11.96
C HIS A 500 -25.42 26.00 12.69
N PRO A 501 -25.02 26.28 13.95
CA PRO A 501 -24.18 25.38 14.72
C PRO A 501 -24.99 24.18 15.26
N PHE A 502 -24.37 23.01 15.23
CA PHE A 502 -24.85 21.77 15.84
C PHE A 502 -23.80 21.31 16.86
N GLU A 503 -23.94 21.78 18.10
CA GLU A 503 -22.94 21.57 19.15
C GLU A 503 -22.74 20.10 19.51
N GLU A 504 -23.82 19.30 19.51
CA GLU A 504 -23.79 17.85 19.80
C GLU A 504 -22.81 17.09 18.89
N PHE A 505 -22.67 17.53 17.63
CA PHE A 505 -21.79 16.88 16.65
C PHE A 505 -20.51 17.67 16.36
N LYS A 506 -20.33 18.83 17.02
CA LYS A 506 -19.27 19.81 16.74
C LYS A 506 -19.19 20.17 15.25
N THR A 507 -20.36 20.40 14.65
CA THR A 507 -20.48 20.79 13.23
C THR A 507 -21.20 22.13 13.10
N ALA A 508 -21.02 22.81 11.97
CA ALA A 508 -21.75 24.02 11.63
C ALA A 508 -22.06 24.06 10.14
N HIS A 509 -23.27 24.48 9.78
CA HIS A 509 -23.69 24.61 8.39
C HIS A 509 -23.89 26.08 8.03
N LEU A 510 -23.47 26.46 6.83
CA LEU A 510 -23.72 27.79 6.27
C LEU A 510 -23.97 27.70 4.76
N LYS A 511 -24.65 28.72 4.23
CA LYS A 511 -24.95 28.83 2.79
C LYS A 511 -24.42 30.16 2.27
N VAL A 512 -23.55 30.12 1.26
CA VAL A 512 -22.96 31.31 0.62
C VAL A 512 -23.29 31.26 -0.87
N GLY A 513 -24.23 32.10 -1.29
CA GLY A 513 -24.78 32.03 -2.65
C GLY A 513 -25.44 30.66 -2.90
N GLU A 514 -24.93 29.93 -3.90
CA GLU A 514 -25.38 28.57 -4.22
C GLU A 514 -24.62 27.47 -3.45
N LEU A 515 -23.50 27.81 -2.79
CA LEU A 515 -22.69 26.87 -2.05
C LEU A 515 -23.34 26.54 -0.70
N LYS A 516 -23.50 25.25 -0.41
CA LYS A 516 -23.79 24.76 0.95
C LYS A 516 -22.51 24.22 1.54
N VAL A 517 -22.16 24.66 2.74
CA VAL A 517 -20.88 24.34 3.35
C VAL A 517 -21.11 23.79 4.75
N GLU A 518 -20.59 22.60 4.98
CA GLU A 518 -20.57 21.92 6.27
C GLU A 518 -19.16 21.96 6.84
N PHE A 519 -19.02 22.51 8.04
CA PHE A 519 -17.78 22.55 8.80
C PHE A 519 -17.85 21.50 9.91
N ALA A 520 -16.86 20.64 10.01
CA ALA A 520 -16.75 19.61 11.04
C ALA A 520 -15.37 19.60 11.69
N THR A 521 -15.30 19.48 13.02
CA THR A 521 -14.00 19.24 13.68
C THR A 521 -13.56 17.80 13.39
N ALA A 522 -12.28 17.63 13.03
CA ALA A 522 -11.66 16.33 12.82
C ALA A 522 -11.87 15.45 14.06
N ARG A 523 -12.40 14.25 13.84
CA ARG A 523 -12.87 13.41 14.94
C ARG A 523 -12.64 11.93 14.69
N ARG A 524 -12.43 11.20 15.79
CA ARG A 524 -12.53 9.74 15.85
C ARG A 524 -13.93 9.36 16.30
N GLU A 525 -14.44 8.24 15.80
CA GLU A 525 -15.77 7.74 16.10
C GLU A 525 -15.68 6.42 16.87
N LYS A 526 -16.52 6.28 17.90
CA LYS A 526 -16.73 5.03 18.64
C LYS A 526 -18.17 4.58 18.47
N TYR A 527 -18.39 3.33 18.07
CA TYR A 527 -19.74 2.76 17.96
C TYR A 527 -20.00 1.84 19.16
N GLU A 528 -20.99 2.13 20.00
CA GLU A 528 -21.35 1.27 21.15
C GLU A 528 -21.84 -0.12 20.71
N ARG A 529 -22.55 -0.17 19.58
CA ARG A 529 -23.08 -1.40 18.97
C ARG A 529 -23.22 -1.21 17.46
N SER A 530 -23.18 -2.33 16.73
CA SER A 530 -23.37 -2.35 15.26
C SER A 530 -24.61 -1.54 14.85
N GLY A 531 -24.41 -0.58 13.95
CA GLY A 531 -25.48 0.26 13.40
C GLY A 531 -25.95 1.45 14.26
N ALA A 532 -25.44 1.64 15.48
CA ALA A 532 -25.73 2.82 16.31
C ALA A 532 -25.10 4.11 15.76
N TYR A 533 -25.55 5.27 16.28
CA TYR A 533 -24.83 6.52 16.07
C TYR A 533 -23.50 6.52 16.85
N PRO A 534 -22.43 7.11 16.30
CA PRO A 534 -21.14 7.10 16.97
C PRO A 534 -21.02 8.21 18.03
N GLU A 535 -20.25 7.94 19.08
CA GLU A 535 -19.68 8.96 19.95
C GLU A 535 -18.45 9.58 19.30
N VAL A 536 -18.23 10.89 19.49
CA VAL A 536 -17.20 11.67 18.80
C VAL A 536 -16.15 12.26 19.74
N GLN A 537 -14.87 12.13 19.40
CA GLN A 537 -13.75 12.76 20.11
C GLN A 537 -12.82 13.49 19.13
N PRO A 538 -12.17 14.61 19.52
CA PRO A 538 -11.20 15.30 18.66
C PRO A 538 -10.09 14.36 18.18
N ALA A 539 -9.65 14.53 16.93
CA ALA A 539 -8.66 13.67 16.31
C ALA A 539 -7.86 14.39 15.21
N SER A 540 -6.83 13.73 14.70
CA SER A 540 -6.09 14.21 13.52
C SER A 540 -6.93 14.05 12.23
N LEU A 541 -6.55 14.78 11.16
CA LEU A 541 -7.16 14.57 9.84
C LEU A 541 -7.04 13.11 9.40
N LYS A 542 -5.87 12.51 9.64
CA LYS A 542 -5.59 11.10 9.30
C LYS A 542 -6.63 10.18 9.93
N GLU A 543 -6.85 10.28 11.23
CA GLU A 543 -7.86 9.49 11.95
C GLU A 543 -9.28 9.75 11.43
N ASP A 544 -9.63 11.01 11.11
CA ASP A 544 -10.93 11.34 10.51
C ASP A 544 -11.13 10.70 9.13
N LEU A 545 -10.08 10.59 8.32
CA LEU A 545 -10.14 9.92 7.03
C LEU A 545 -10.23 8.39 7.19
N PHE A 546 -9.54 7.79 8.17
CA PHE A 546 -9.54 6.34 8.40
C PHE A 546 -10.89 5.76 8.87
N ARG A 547 -11.74 6.57 9.52
CA ARG A 547 -13.09 6.13 9.94
C ARG A 547 -14.14 6.12 8.82
N ARG A 548 -13.80 6.64 7.63
CA ARG A 548 -14.74 6.78 6.51
C ARG A 548 -15.07 5.43 5.86
N ASP A 549 -16.06 5.45 4.97
CA ASP A 549 -16.61 4.24 4.38
C ASP A 549 -15.66 3.59 3.36
N PHE A 550 -15.16 4.37 2.39
CA PHE A 550 -14.35 3.88 1.28
C PHE A 550 -13.14 4.75 0.99
N THR A 551 -12.08 4.16 0.43
CA THR A 551 -10.83 4.84 0.01
C THR A 551 -11.11 6.07 -0.86
N ILE A 552 -11.98 5.92 -1.87
CA ILE A 552 -12.38 7.01 -2.78
C ILE A 552 -13.10 8.18 -2.08
N ASN A 553 -13.60 7.98 -0.86
CA ASN A 553 -14.25 9.02 -0.04
C ASN A 553 -13.36 9.41 1.16
N ALA A 554 -12.12 8.94 1.23
CA ALA A 554 -11.19 9.15 2.33
C ALA A 554 -9.95 9.92 1.87
N MET A 555 -10.18 10.91 0.99
CA MET A 555 -9.20 11.88 0.53
C MET A 555 -9.56 13.27 1.02
N ALA A 556 -8.55 14.14 1.10
CA ALA A 556 -8.68 15.52 1.51
C ALA A 556 -7.87 16.46 0.60
N VAL A 557 -8.25 17.73 0.55
CA VAL A 557 -7.51 18.80 -0.16
C VAL A 557 -7.27 19.93 0.82
N ALA A 558 -6.00 20.28 1.02
CA ALA A 558 -5.62 21.34 1.95
C ALA A 558 -6.03 22.72 1.42
N LEU A 559 -6.60 23.53 2.32
CA LEU A 559 -7.10 24.87 2.01
C LEU A 559 -6.19 25.98 2.55
N ASN A 560 -5.27 25.68 3.46
CA ASN A 560 -4.34 26.68 3.99
C ASN A 560 -3.41 27.25 2.89
N PRO A 561 -3.01 28.53 2.94
CA PRO A 561 -2.27 29.17 1.84
C PRO A 561 -0.94 28.51 1.44
N ASP A 562 -0.20 27.97 2.41
CA ASP A 562 1.08 27.28 2.22
C ASP A 562 0.95 25.95 1.46
N SER A 563 -0.18 25.27 1.67
CA SER A 563 -0.48 23.93 1.17
C SER A 563 -1.68 23.92 0.21
N PHE A 564 -2.13 25.10 -0.25
CA PHE A 564 -3.38 25.23 -0.99
C PHE A 564 -3.40 24.32 -2.22
N GLY A 565 -4.47 23.51 -2.31
CA GLY A 565 -4.69 22.56 -3.40
C GLY A 565 -3.94 21.25 -3.26
N GLN A 566 -3.14 21.04 -2.20
CA GLN A 566 -2.46 19.76 -1.97
C GLN A 566 -3.48 18.64 -1.68
N LEU A 567 -3.46 17.59 -2.50
CA LEU A 567 -4.22 16.37 -2.26
C LEU A 567 -3.53 15.53 -1.19
N ILE A 568 -4.31 15.11 -0.19
CA ILE A 568 -3.91 14.21 0.90
C ILE A 568 -4.67 12.91 0.73
N ASP A 569 -3.93 11.82 0.52
CA ASP A 569 -4.47 10.47 0.35
C ASP A 569 -3.61 9.45 1.12
N TYR A 570 -4.07 9.07 2.31
CA TYR A 570 -3.36 8.10 3.17
C TYR A 570 -3.66 6.64 2.83
N VAL A 571 -4.65 6.39 1.97
CA VAL A 571 -5.31 5.07 1.84
C VAL A 571 -5.40 4.57 0.39
N GLY A 572 -4.82 5.30 -0.56
CA GLY A 572 -4.82 4.95 -1.99
C GLY A 572 -6.16 5.22 -2.67
N GLY A 573 -6.92 6.20 -2.19
CA GLY A 573 -8.19 6.63 -2.78
C GLY A 573 -8.06 7.14 -4.22
N LEU A 574 -6.97 7.82 -4.57
CA LEU A 574 -6.75 8.34 -5.92
C LEU A 574 -6.52 7.20 -6.93
N GLU A 575 -5.75 6.20 -6.54
CA GLU A 575 -5.49 5.02 -7.38
C GLU A 575 -6.77 4.19 -7.54
N ASP A 576 -7.49 3.93 -6.45
CA ASP A 576 -8.78 3.24 -6.52
C ASP A 576 -9.80 4.03 -7.37
N LEU A 577 -9.78 5.37 -7.32
CA LEU A 577 -10.64 6.21 -8.16
C LEU A 577 -10.28 6.07 -9.65
N LYS A 578 -8.98 6.11 -10.00
CA LYS A 578 -8.50 5.91 -11.38
C LYS A 578 -8.86 4.52 -11.92
N ASN A 579 -8.76 3.50 -11.09
CA ASN A 579 -9.04 2.11 -11.46
C ASN A 579 -10.52 1.72 -11.36
N GLY A 580 -11.39 2.63 -10.89
CA GLY A 580 -12.81 2.37 -10.69
C GLY A 580 -13.09 1.29 -9.63
N ILE A 581 -12.42 1.38 -8.48
CA ILE A 581 -12.49 0.41 -7.38
C ILE A 581 -13.18 1.02 -6.15
N ILE A 582 -14.11 0.26 -5.56
CA ILE A 582 -14.67 0.53 -4.24
C ILE A 582 -13.97 -0.38 -3.21
N ARG A 583 -13.28 0.24 -2.24
CA ARG A 583 -12.53 -0.46 -1.19
C ARG A 583 -12.85 0.12 0.18
N VAL A 584 -13.11 -0.75 1.15
CA VAL A 584 -13.27 -0.37 2.57
C VAL A 584 -11.92 -0.16 3.27
N LEU A 585 -11.89 0.69 4.29
CA LEU A 585 -10.66 1.07 5.00
C LEU A 585 -10.17 0.05 6.04
N HIS A 586 -11.07 -0.79 6.57
CA HIS A 586 -10.77 -1.82 7.57
C HIS A 586 -11.73 -3.01 7.45
N SER A 587 -11.35 -4.15 8.01
CA SER A 587 -12.07 -5.43 7.87
C SER A 587 -13.46 -5.43 8.52
N LEU A 588 -13.65 -4.64 9.58
CA LEU A 588 -14.92 -4.56 10.32
C LEU A 588 -15.88 -3.49 9.79
N SER A 589 -15.55 -2.79 8.69
CA SER A 589 -16.32 -1.65 8.17
C SER A 589 -17.82 -1.94 7.99
N PHE A 590 -18.19 -3.10 7.43
CA PHE A 590 -19.60 -3.49 7.25
C PHE A 590 -20.26 -4.02 8.52
N VAL A 591 -19.49 -4.46 9.52
CA VAL A 591 -20.01 -4.93 10.81
C VAL A 591 -20.30 -3.73 11.70
N GLU A 592 -19.41 -2.74 11.73
CA GLU A 592 -19.61 -1.49 12.48
C GLU A 592 -20.79 -0.68 11.93
N ASP A 593 -20.83 -0.47 10.60
CA ASP A 593 -21.93 0.21 9.93
C ASP A 593 -22.46 -0.61 8.73
N PRO A 594 -23.51 -1.43 8.94
CA PRO A 594 -24.14 -2.22 7.89
C PRO A 594 -24.65 -1.39 6.70
N ILE A 595 -24.96 -0.11 6.91
CA ILE A 595 -25.45 0.78 5.84
C ILE A 595 -24.38 0.96 4.75
N ARG A 596 -23.09 0.80 5.08
CA ARG A 596 -21.99 0.82 4.12
C ARG A 596 -22.14 -0.27 3.06
N ILE A 597 -22.84 -1.38 3.31
CA ILE A 597 -23.14 -2.38 2.28
C ILE A 597 -23.97 -1.77 1.15
N LEU A 598 -25.07 -1.11 1.49
CA LEU A 598 -25.95 -0.46 0.51
C LEU A 598 -25.24 0.70 -0.20
N ARG A 599 -24.43 1.47 0.54
CA ARG A 599 -23.59 2.55 -0.01
C ARG A 599 -22.57 2.02 -1.02
N ALA A 600 -21.87 0.93 -0.71
CA ALA A 600 -20.87 0.33 -1.59
C ALA A 600 -21.49 -0.06 -2.94
N LEU A 601 -22.65 -0.71 -2.89
CA LEU A 601 -23.38 -1.15 -4.09
C LEU A 601 -23.98 0.04 -4.85
N ARG A 602 -24.45 1.08 -4.14
CA ARG A 602 -24.90 2.33 -4.76
C ARG A 602 -23.75 3.02 -5.50
N PHE A 603 -22.59 3.19 -4.88
CA PHE A 603 -21.43 3.82 -5.52
C PHE A 603 -20.90 2.98 -6.68
N ALA A 604 -20.81 1.66 -6.52
CA ALA A 604 -20.45 0.76 -7.60
C ALA A 604 -21.39 0.90 -8.81
N GLY A 605 -22.71 0.88 -8.60
CA GLY A 605 -23.69 1.07 -9.67
C GLY A 605 -23.74 2.48 -10.24
N ARG A 606 -23.58 3.52 -9.41
CA ARG A 606 -23.58 4.93 -9.83
C ARG A 606 -22.42 5.24 -10.78
N PHE A 607 -21.22 4.83 -10.40
CA PHE A 607 -19.98 5.16 -11.14
C PHE A 607 -19.54 4.07 -12.12
N GLY A 608 -20.21 2.91 -12.14
CA GLY A 608 -19.77 1.75 -12.93
C GLY A 608 -18.51 1.09 -12.36
N PHE A 609 -18.23 1.30 -11.07
CA PHE A 609 -17.04 0.80 -10.38
C PHE A 609 -17.23 -0.65 -9.92
N LYS A 610 -16.12 -1.33 -9.66
CA LYS A 610 -16.08 -2.70 -9.14
C LYS A 610 -15.68 -2.70 -7.67
N LEU A 611 -16.21 -3.64 -6.89
CA LEU A 611 -15.71 -3.86 -5.53
C LEU A 611 -14.33 -4.54 -5.59
N SER A 612 -13.41 -4.13 -4.72
CA SER A 612 -12.13 -4.84 -4.55
C SER A 612 -12.37 -6.30 -4.10
N LYS A 613 -11.42 -7.21 -4.36
CA LYS A 613 -11.54 -8.62 -3.96
C LYS A 613 -11.82 -8.76 -2.46
N GLY A 614 -11.07 -8.04 -1.62
CA GLY A 614 -11.27 -8.06 -0.16
C GLY A 614 -12.62 -7.50 0.26
N THR A 615 -13.03 -6.37 -0.31
CA THR A 615 -14.35 -5.76 -0.03
C THR A 615 -15.50 -6.66 -0.44
N LYS A 616 -15.39 -7.36 -1.58
CA LYS A 616 -16.38 -8.34 -2.02
C LYS A 616 -16.54 -9.48 -1.02
N THR A 617 -15.44 -10.00 -0.49
CA THR A 617 -15.45 -11.06 0.54
C THR A 617 -16.10 -10.56 1.83
N LEU A 618 -15.68 -9.40 2.34
CA LEU A 618 -16.23 -8.82 3.57
C LEU A 618 -17.73 -8.52 3.45
N LEU A 619 -18.16 -8.00 2.30
CA LEU A 619 -19.58 -7.72 2.05
C LEU A 619 -20.40 -9.01 2.10
N ARG A 620 -19.94 -10.09 1.42
CA ARG A 620 -20.63 -11.39 1.45
C ARG A 620 -20.69 -11.98 2.86
N GLN A 621 -19.61 -11.88 3.62
CA GLN A 621 -19.57 -12.34 5.02
C GLN A 621 -20.56 -11.56 5.88
N ALA A 622 -20.55 -10.22 5.80
CA ALA A 622 -21.48 -9.37 6.55
C ALA A 622 -22.94 -9.67 6.21
N VAL A 623 -23.26 -9.83 4.91
CA VAL A 623 -24.58 -10.29 4.46
C VAL A 623 -24.88 -11.67 5.05
N SER A 624 -24.00 -12.66 4.99
CA SER A 624 -24.27 -13.99 5.56
C SER A 624 -24.56 -13.97 7.07
N LEU A 625 -23.95 -13.03 7.80
CA LEU A 625 -24.19 -12.81 9.24
C LEU A 625 -25.50 -12.07 9.54
N GLY A 626 -26.23 -11.62 8.51
CA GLY A 626 -27.51 -10.95 8.68
C GLY A 626 -27.40 -9.52 9.24
N VAL A 627 -26.26 -8.85 9.13
CA VAL A 627 -26.01 -7.55 9.80
C VAL A 627 -26.98 -6.45 9.36
N LEU A 628 -27.53 -6.51 8.14
CA LEU A 628 -28.53 -5.55 7.66
C LEU A 628 -29.86 -5.67 8.38
N LYS A 629 -30.21 -6.85 8.92
CA LYS A 629 -31.45 -7.05 9.70
C LYS A 629 -31.43 -6.27 11.02
N ASN A 630 -30.23 -6.08 11.58
CA ASN A 630 -30.01 -5.41 12.86
C ASN A 630 -29.77 -3.90 12.70
N ALA A 631 -29.63 -3.40 11.46
CA ALA A 631 -29.39 -2.00 11.21
C ALA A 631 -30.67 -1.15 11.36
N PRO A 632 -30.57 0.13 11.77
CA PRO A 632 -31.75 0.98 11.91
C PRO A 632 -32.54 1.11 10.60
N ARG A 633 -33.83 0.77 10.63
CA ARG A 633 -34.72 0.79 9.47
C ARG A 633 -34.78 2.15 8.79
N SER A 634 -34.74 3.24 9.56
CA SER A 634 -34.69 4.61 9.04
C SER A 634 -33.44 4.88 8.21
N ARG A 635 -32.27 4.38 8.63
CA ARG A 635 -31.00 4.54 7.89
C ARG A 635 -31.00 3.70 6.61
N ILE A 636 -31.53 2.48 6.66
CA ILE A 636 -31.74 1.64 5.45
C ILE A 636 -32.65 2.37 4.46
N ALA A 637 -33.78 2.89 4.94
CA ALA A 637 -34.74 3.61 4.12
C ALA A 637 -34.12 4.84 3.46
N ASN A 638 -33.32 5.61 4.21
CA ASN A 638 -32.58 6.76 3.68
C ASN A 638 -31.63 6.34 2.55
N GLU A 639 -30.84 5.29 2.75
CA GLU A 639 -29.85 4.84 1.77
C GLU A 639 -30.51 4.26 0.50
N LEU A 640 -31.62 3.53 0.64
CA LEU A 640 -32.43 3.07 -0.49
C LEU A 640 -33.05 4.24 -1.27
N ARG A 641 -33.57 5.25 -0.57
CA ARG A 641 -34.10 6.46 -1.21
C ARG A 641 -33.04 7.20 -2.02
N LEU A 642 -31.79 7.21 -1.56
CA LEU A 642 -30.67 7.73 -2.35
C LEU A 642 -30.43 6.87 -3.58
N ALA A 643 -30.42 5.54 -3.45
CA ALA A 643 -30.26 4.63 -4.59
C ALA A 643 -31.36 4.80 -5.66
N PHE A 644 -32.61 5.08 -5.25
CA PHE A 644 -33.73 5.30 -6.17
C PHE A 644 -33.60 6.60 -6.99
N ARG A 645 -32.75 7.54 -6.55
CA ARG A 645 -32.49 8.79 -7.27
C ARG A 645 -31.34 8.68 -8.28
N GLU A 646 -30.57 7.59 -8.23
CA GLU A 646 -29.44 7.39 -9.14
C GLU A 646 -29.95 6.98 -10.54
N GLU A 647 -29.41 7.59 -11.60
CA GLU A 647 -29.78 7.29 -13.00
C GLU A 647 -29.56 5.81 -13.36
N ASN A 648 -28.52 5.21 -12.77
CA ASN A 648 -28.14 3.81 -12.95
C ASN A 648 -28.76 2.88 -11.90
N PHE A 649 -29.93 3.21 -11.35
CA PHE A 649 -30.60 2.38 -10.33
C PHE A 649 -30.80 0.92 -10.74
N LEU A 650 -31.03 0.63 -12.03
CA LEU A 650 -31.13 -0.75 -12.51
C LEU A 650 -29.83 -1.55 -12.33
N GLU A 651 -28.66 -0.92 -12.46
CA GLU A 651 -27.37 -1.58 -12.17
C GLU A 651 -27.21 -1.81 -10.67
N ILE A 652 -27.63 -0.86 -9.85
CA ILE A 652 -27.66 -1.01 -8.38
C ILE A 652 -28.58 -2.19 -7.99
N LEU A 653 -29.75 -2.34 -8.63
CA LEU A 653 -30.65 -3.48 -8.40
C LEU A 653 -30.03 -4.82 -8.78
N LYS A 654 -29.23 -4.88 -9.86
CA LYS A 654 -28.49 -6.10 -10.20
C LYS A 654 -27.47 -6.46 -9.12
N LEU A 655 -26.75 -5.47 -8.59
CA LEU A 655 -25.83 -5.67 -7.47
C LEU A 655 -26.58 -6.11 -6.22
N TYR A 656 -27.73 -5.50 -5.92
CA TYR A 656 -28.57 -5.90 -4.80
C TYR A 656 -29.02 -7.36 -4.91
N LYS A 657 -29.33 -7.83 -6.13
CA LYS A 657 -29.61 -9.24 -6.44
C LYS A 657 -28.39 -10.13 -6.26
N GLU A 658 -27.24 -9.75 -6.83
CA GLU A 658 -25.99 -10.54 -6.74
C GLU A 658 -25.60 -10.78 -5.28
N TYR A 659 -25.70 -9.75 -4.46
CA TYR A 659 -25.29 -9.78 -3.06
C TYR A 659 -26.43 -10.07 -2.08
N ARG A 660 -27.64 -10.37 -2.58
CA ARG A 660 -28.81 -10.78 -1.80
C ARG A 660 -29.16 -9.86 -0.64
N VAL A 661 -29.02 -8.55 -0.84
CA VAL A 661 -29.22 -7.55 0.23
C VAL A 661 -30.69 -7.22 0.45
N LEU A 662 -31.52 -7.26 -0.61
CA LEU A 662 -32.95 -6.98 -0.48
C LEU A 662 -33.67 -8.06 0.32
N GLU A 663 -33.23 -9.32 0.27
CA GLU A 663 -33.80 -10.41 1.07
C GLU A 663 -33.62 -10.25 2.58
N GLN A 664 -32.73 -9.34 3.04
CA GLN A 664 -32.60 -9.00 4.47
C GLN A 664 -33.44 -7.80 4.88
N ILE A 665 -33.84 -6.99 3.91
CA ILE A 665 -34.54 -5.72 4.13
C ILE A 665 -36.04 -5.91 3.93
N LEU A 666 -36.41 -6.62 2.86
CA LEU A 666 -37.78 -6.88 2.47
C LEU A 666 -38.38 -8.08 3.24
N PRO A 667 -39.72 -8.17 3.29
CA PRO A 667 -40.41 -9.32 3.86
C PRO A 667 -40.01 -10.65 3.20
N SER A 668 -40.14 -11.75 3.94
CA SER A 668 -39.69 -13.08 3.50
C SER A 668 -40.43 -13.60 2.27
N GLU A 669 -41.60 -13.04 1.94
CA GLU A 669 -42.34 -13.33 0.72
C GLU A 669 -41.63 -12.84 -0.54
N PHE A 670 -40.71 -11.86 -0.44
CA PHE A 670 -39.95 -11.37 -1.58
C PHE A 670 -38.91 -12.39 -2.05
N GLN A 671 -39.03 -12.79 -3.32
CA GLN A 671 -38.05 -13.65 -3.97
C GLN A 671 -37.68 -13.10 -5.36
N TRP A 672 -36.39 -13.10 -5.68
CA TRP A 672 -35.91 -12.65 -6.99
C TRP A 672 -36.39 -13.51 -8.16
N SER A 673 -36.87 -14.73 -7.92
CA SER A 673 -37.51 -15.60 -8.91
C SER A 673 -38.79 -14.99 -9.49
N MET A 674 -39.47 -14.14 -8.71
CA MET A 674 -40.69 -13.43 -9.11
C MET A 674 -40.42 -12.22 -10.01
N VAL A 675 -39.15 -11.78 -10.07
CA VAL A 675 -38.74 -10.57 -10.79
C VAL A 675 -38.22 -10.93 -12.18
N HIS A 676 -38.87 -10.41 -13.21
CA HIS A 676 -38.46 -10.61 -14.60
C HIS A 676 -37.54 -9.47 -15.09
N PRO A 677 -36.25 -9.71 -15.35
CA PRO A 677 -35.30 -8.66 -15.73
C PRO A 677 -35.69 -7.90 -17.00
N GLU A 678 -36.26 -8.59 -17.98
CA GLU A 678 -36.71 -7.96 -19.23
C GLU A 678 -37.86 -6.98 -19.01
N ARG A 679 -38.78 -7.26 -18.08
CA ARG A 679 -39.87 -6.33 -17.72
C ARG A 679 -39.31 -5.06 -17.08
N LEU A 680 -38.31 -5.20 -16.19
CA LEU A 680 -37.64 -4.05 -15.56
C LEU A 680 -36.87 -3.19 -16.56
N LYS A 681 -36.17 -3.82 -17.53
CA LYS A 681 -35.49 -3.08 -18.60
C LYS A 681 -36.48 -2.28 -19.45
N LYS A 682 -37.59 -2.91 -19.85
CA LYS A 682 -38.66 -2.25 -20.61
C LYS A 682 -39.27 -1.09 -19.81
N LEU A 683 -39.57 -1.31 -18.53
CA LEU A 683 -40.10 -0.27 -17.64
C LEU A 683 -39.11 0.89 -17.47
N LYS A 684 -37.82 0.62 -17.25
CA LYS A 684 -36.78 1.68 -17.16
C LYS A 684 -36.78 2.54 -18.43
N LYS A 685 -36.81 1.90 -19.61
CA LYS A 685 -36.85 2.59 -20.90
C LYS A 685 -38.10 3.48 -21.01
N LEU A 686 -39.27 2.97 -20.64
CA LEU A 686 -40.50 3.76 -20.65
C LEU A 686 -40.45 4.93 -19.66
N LEU A 687 -39.95 4.73 -18.45
CA LEU A 687 -39.81 5.80 -17.47
C LEU A 687 -38.84 6.90 -17.92
N SER A 688 -37.78 6.55 -18.66
CA SER A 688 -36.91 7.56 -19.28
C SER A 688 -37.57 8.29 -20.45
N GLU A 689 -38.43 7.61 -21.21
CA GLU A 689 -39.19 8.19 -22.32
C GLU A 689 -40.29 9.18 -21.85
N PHE A 690 -40.76 9.04 -20.61
CA PHE A 690 -41.85 9.82 -19.98
C PHE A 690 -41.38 10.49 -18.67
N LYS A 691 -40.15 11.00 -18.67
CA LYS A 691 -39.52 11.61 -17.48
C LYS A 691 -40.25 12.87 -16.99
N ASP A 692 -40.94 13.58 -17.88
CA ASP A 692 -41.63 14.83 -17.57
C ASP A 692 -43.00 14.55 -16.93
N GLU A 693 -43.61 13.41 -17.25
CA GLU A 693 -44.88 12.96 -16.68
C GLU A 693 -44.69 12.14 -15.40
N VAL A 694 -43.54 11.50 -15.21
CA VAL A 694 -43.25 10.64 -14.05
C VAL A 694 -42.21 11.28 -13.14
N LYS A 695 -42.67 11.78 -11.99
CA LYS A 695 -41.82 12.50 -11.03
C LYS A 695 -40.80 11.62 -10.29
N TYR A 696 -41.09 10.33 -10.13
CA TYR A 696 -40.31 9.43 -9.26
C TYR A 696 -39.97 8.07 -9.92
N PRO A 697 -39.18 8.05 -11.03
CA PRO A 697 -38.98 6.84 -11.83
C PRO A 697 -38.33 5.69 -11.05
N GLY A 698 -37.32 5.95 -10.20
CA GLY A 698 -36.69 4.89 -9.39
C GLY A 698 -37.63 4.27 -8.35
N TRP A 699 -38.53 5.07 -7.77
CA TRP A 699 -39.59 4.57 -6.90
C TRP A 699 -40.57 3.68 -7.65
N VAL A 700 -40.94 4.04 -8.88
CA VAL A 700 -41.82 3.23 -9.72
C VAL A 700 -41.15 1.90 -10.09
N LEU A 701 -39.86 1.92 -10.43
CA LEU A 701 -39.07 0.70 -10.64
C LEU A 701 -39.08 -0.20 -9.40
N PHE A 702 -38.82 0.37 -8.22
CA PHE A 702 -38.83 -0.39 -6.98
C PHE A 702 -40.23 -0.93 -6.64
N ALA A 703 -41.27 -0.10 -6.75
CA ALA A 703 -42.67 -0.52 -6.51
C ALA A 703 -43.10 -1.65 -7.45
N SER A 704 -42.60 -1.68 -8.69
CA SER A 704 -42.87 -2.77 -9.63
C SER A 704 -42.36 -4.14 -9.15
N LEU A 705 -41.30 -4.18 -8.33
CA LEU A 705 -40.78 -5.41 -7.71
C LEU A 705 -41.75 -6.00 -6.69
N LEU A 706 -42.61 -5.16 -6.11
CA LEU A 706 -43.54 -5.54 -5.04
C LEU A 706 -44.89 -6.01 -5.59
N LEU A 707 -45.13 -5.92 -6.91
CA LEU A 707 -46.42 -6.25 -7.52
C LEU A 707 -46.83 -7.72 -7.35
N GLU A 708 -45.88 -8.64 -7.17
CA GLU A 708 -46.18 -10.06 -6.89
C GLU A 708 -46.53 -10.31 -5.40
N LEU A 709 -46.19 -9.38 -4.51
CA LEU A 709 -46.47 -9.53 -3.08
C LEU A 709 -47.93 -9.25 -2.75
N LYS A 710 -48.38 -9.70 -1.58
CA LYS A 710 -49.68 -9.30 -1.03
C LYS A 710 -49.76 -7.78 -0.93
N LYS A 711 -50.95 -7.22 -1.18
CA LYS A 711 -51.18 -5.77 -1.22
C LYS A 711 -50.75 -5.12 0.09
N GLU A 712 -51.15 -5.71 1.21
CA GLU A 712 -50.90 -5.22 2.57
C GLU A 712 -49.40 -5.18 2.86
N THR A 713 -48.69 -6.27 2.55
CA THR A 713 -47.23 -6.40 2.70
C THR A 713 -46.48 -5.33 1.91
N ALA A 714 -46.82 -5.16 0.64
CA ALA A 714 -46.17 -4.18 -0.22
C ALA A 714 -46.42 -2.73 0.22
N LEU A 715 -47.63 -2.42 0.69
CA LEU A 715 -47.95 -1.10 1.23
C LEU A 715 -47.19 -0.81 2.53
N SER A 716 -47.01 -1.82 3.40
CA SER A 716 -46.18 -1.69 4.60
C SER A 716 -44.76 -1.28 4.22
N VAL A 717 -44.14 -2.00 3.27
CA VAL A 717 -42.79 -1.69 2.77
C VAL A 717 -42.72 -0.27 2.21
N LEU A 718 -43.66 0.12 1.35
CA LEU A 718 -43.68 1.47 0.77
C LEU A 718 -43.88 2.55 1.85
N SER A 719 -44.65 2.27 2.90
CA SER A 719 -44.87 3.18 4.02
C SER A 719 -43.63 3.31 4.90
N GLU A 720 -42.99 2.20 5.26
CA GLU A 720 -41.74 2.16 6.04
C GLU A 720 -40.60 2.92 5.34
N LEU A 721 -40.53 2.82 4.01
CA LEU A 721 -39.56 3.57 3.20
C LEU A 721 -39.96 5.04 2.98
N SER A 722 -41.15 5.45 3.45
CA SER A 722 -41.73 6.79 3.25
C SER A 722 -41.91 7.16 1.78
N ALA A 723 -42.50 6.24 0.99
CA ALA A 723 -42.78 6.46 -0.41
C ALA A 723 -43.76 7.64 -0.63
N PRO A 724 -43.53 8.49 -1.66
CA PRO A 724 -44.46 9.57 -2.00
C PRO A 724 -45.89 9.08 -2.18
N SER A 725 -46.90 9.88 -1.78
CA SER A 725 -48.33 9.51 -1.92
C SER A 725 -48.65 9.06 -3.34
N LYS A 726 -48.17 9.83 -4.33
CA LYS A 726 -48.34 9.53 -5.75
C LYS A 726 -47.84 8.14 -6.15
N VAL A 727 -46.72 7.68 -5.58
CA VAL A 727 -46.16 6.35 -5.84
C VAL A 727 -47.05 5.27 -5.21
N ARG A 728 -47.52 5.49 -3.97
CA ARG A 728 -48.41 4.56 -3.27
C ARG A 728 -49.75 4.41 -3.98
N GLU A 729 -50.35 5.52 -4.40
CA GLU A 729 -51.58 5.56 -5.21
C GLU A 729 -51.39 4.85 -6.56
N SER A 730 -50.28 5.12 -7.24
CA SER A 730 -49.99 4.50 -8.53
C SER A 730 -49.74 2.99 -8.40
N TYR A 731 -49.07 2.57 -7.33
CA TYR A 731 -48.90 1.15 -6.99
C TYR A 731 -50.25 0.48 -6.72
N LEU A 732 -51.14 1.11 -5.95
CA LEU A 732 -52.49 0.60 -5.68
C LEU A 732 -53.29 0.41 -6.96
N GLN A 733 -53.34 1.42 -7.83
CA GLN A 733 -54.00 1.32 -9.13
C GLN A 733 -53.43 0.17 -9.97
N ALA A 734 -52.10 0.01 -10.00
CA ALA A 734 -51.47 -1.10 -10.71
C ALA A 734 -51.80 -2.47 -10.08
N LYS A 735 -51.81 -2.58 -8.76
CA LYS A 735 -52.05 -3.84 -8.04
C LYS A 735 -53.50 -4.30 -8.13
N GLU A 736 -54.46 -3.39 -7.98
CA GLU A 736 -55.89 -3.72 -7.92
C GLU A 736 -56.55 -3.68 -9.30
N GLU A 737 -56.14 -2.74 -10.15
CA GLU A 737 -56.78 -2.49 -11.44
C GLU A 737 -55.90 -2.85 -12.63
N GLY A 738 -54.71 -3.43 -12.39
CA GLY A 738 -53.77 -3.81 -13.46
C GLY A 738 -54.38 -4.73 -14.52
N GLY A 739 -55.25 -5.66 -14.13
CA GLY A 739 -55.99 -6.49 -15.09
C GLY A 739 -56.94 -5.68 -15.97
N LYS A 740 -57.61 -4.66 -15.41
CA LYS A 740 -58.49 -3.76 -16.18
C LYS A 740 -57.68 -2.85 -17.10
N ILE A 741 -56.56 -2.31 -16.62
CA ILE A 741 -55.63 -1.50 -17.42
C ILE A 741 -55.15 -2.32 -18.62
N LEU A 742 -54.67 -3.55 -18.38
CA LEU A 742 -54.15 -4.40 -19.45
C LEU A 742 -55.24 -4.83 -20.43
N LYS A 743 -56.43 -5.19 -19.94
CA LYS A 743 -57.59 -5.51 -20.79
C LYS A 743 -58.00 -4.31 -21.64
N THR A 744 -57.95 -3.10 -21.10
CA THR A 744 -58.26 -1.87 -21.85
C THR A 744 -57.20 -1.62 -22.92
N LEU A 745 -55.92 -1.72 -22.57
CA LEU A 745 -54.82 -1.55 -23.51
C LEU A 745 -54.91 -2.55 -24.67
N LEU A 746 -55.14 -3.82 -24.39
CA LEU A 746 -55.10 -4.87 -25.43
C LEU A 746 -56.45 -5.10 -26.13
N GLY A 747 -57.56 -4.68 -25.52
CA GLY A 747 -58.92 -4.99 -25.97
C GLY A 747 -59.73 -3.82 -26.52
N ALA A 748 -59.23 -2.58 -26.42
CA ALA A 748 -59.86 -1.43 -27.07
C ALA A 748 -59.89 -1.64 -28.59
N LYS A 749 -61.03 -1.37 -29.22
CA LYS A 749 -61.21 -1.42 -30.68
C LYS A 749 -61.13 -0.04 -31.32
N LYS A 750 -61.20 1.02 -30.52
CA LYS A 750 -61.17 2.40 -30.97
C LYS A 750 -60.31 3.29 -30.06
N PRO A 751 -59.71 4.38 -30.58
CA PRO A 751 -59.00 5.36 -29.76
C PRO A 751 -59.84 5.92 -28.61
N SER A 752 -61.10 6.28 -28.84
CA SER A 752 -62.00 6.84 -27.83
C SER A 752 -62.22 5.91 -26.64
N GLU A 753 -62.33 4.60 -26.89
CA GLU A 753 -62.41 3.56 -25.85
C GLU A 753 -61.14 3.53 -25.00
N LEU A 754 -59.96 3.64 -25.64
CA LEU A 754 -58.67 3.69 -24.97
C LEU A 754 -58.56 4.94 -24.08
N LEU A 755 -58.92 6.13 -24.61
CA LEU A 755 -58.89 7.38 -23.84
C LEU A 755 -59.80 7.28 -22.61
N LYS A 756 -61.05 6.84 -22.81
CA LYS A 756 -62.06 6.75 -21.75
C LYS A 756 -61.68 5.74 -20.68
N GLY A 757 -61.15 4.59 -21.09
CA GLY A 757 -60.76 3.52 -20.20
C GLY A 757 -59.51 3.84 -19.38
N LEU A 758 -58.59 4.67 -19.90
CA LEU A 758 -57.32 4.97 -19.23
C LEU A 758 -57.23 6.33 -18.52
N LYS A 759 -58.22 7.23 -18.70
CA LYS A 759 -58.18 8.61 -18.20
C LYS A 759 -57.96 8.77 -16.70
N ASN A 760 -58.42 7.81 -15.89
CA ASN A 760 -58.35 7.88 -14.42
C ASN A 760 -57.06 7.28 -13.83
N TYR A 761 -56.23 6.66 -14.66
CA TYR A 761 -54.99 6.02 -14.20
C TYR A 761 -53.79 6.95 -14.30
N HIS A 762 -52.93 6.86 -13.31
CA HIS A 762 -51.66 7.58 -13.30
C HIS A 762 -50.69 7.01 -14.35
N PRO A 763 -49.87 7.85 -15.01
CA PRO A 763 -48.86 7.39 -15.96
C PRO A 763 -47.97 6.27 -15.39
N GLU A 764 -47.59 6.39 -14.12
CA GLU A 764 -46.78 5.39 -13.42
C GLU A 764 -47.44 4.01 -13.39
N SER A 765 -48.75 3.94 -13.08
CA SER A 765 -49.54 2.71 -13.07
C SER A 765 -49.64 2.10 -14.47
N LEU A 766 -49.93 2.92 -15.46
CA LEU A 766 -50.05 2.49 -16.85
C LEU A 766 -48.74 1.91 -17.36
N LEU A 767 -47.60 2.58 -17.10
CA LEU A 767 -46.28 2.13 -17.54
C LEU A 767 -45.86 0.84 -16.82
N MET A 768 -46.11 0.73 -15.51
CA MET A 768 -45.87 -0.50 -14.74
C MET A 768 -46.60 -1.69 -15.37
N ILE A 769 -47.89 -1.54 -15.70
CA ILE A 769 -48.71 -2.62 -16.27
C ILE A 769 -48.39 -2.87 -17.75
N ALA A 770 -48.19 -1.84 -18.55
CA ALA A 770 -47.84 -1.97 -19.96
C ALA A 770 -46.54 -2.77 -20.15
N SER A 771 -45.53 -2.55 -19.28
CA SER A 771 -44.28 -3.32 -19.31
C SER A 771 -44.45 -4.84 -19.12
N ARG A 772 -45.59 -5.27 -18.56
CA ARG A 772 -45.96 -6.67 -18.35
C ARG A 772 -46.79 -7.25 -19.50
N GLY A 773 -47.42 -6.39 -20.32
CA GLY A 773 -48.33 -6.75 -21.40
C GLY A 773 -47.71 -6.98 -22.78
N GLY A 774 -46.37 -6.93 -22.88
CA GLY A 774 -45.64 -7.10 -24.15
C GLY A 774 -45.60 -5.84 -25.01
N GLU A 775 -45.00 -5.93 -26.20
CA GLU A 775 -44.76 -4.75 -27.07
C GLU A 775 -46.05 -4.05 -27.49
N LYS A 776 -47.13 -4.79 -27.76
CA LYS A 776 -48.42 -4.22 -28.13
C LYS A 776 -48.98 -3.29 -27.02
N ALA A 777 -49.00 -3.76 -25.77
CA ALA A 777 -49.43 -2.94 -24.63
C ALA A 777 -48.55 -1.71 -24.43
N ILE A 778 -47.24 -1.85 -24.64
CA ILE A 778 -46.28 -0.74 -24.55
C ILE A 778 -46.56 0.32 -25.62
N ASN A 779 -46.74 -0.10 -26.87
CA ASN A 779 -47.00 0.80 -27.99
C ASN A 779 -48.33 1.55 -27.81
N LEU A 780 -49.36 0.87 -27.32
CA LEU A 780 -50.66 1.49 -27.04
C LEU A 780 -50.60 2.44 -25.83
N ALA A 781 -49.82 2.11 -24.80
CA ALA A 781 -49.58 3.04 -23.69
C ALA A 781 -48.81 4.29 -24.13
N ARG A 782 -47.82 4.14 -25.03
CA ARG A 782 -47.09 5.28 -25.63
C ARG A 782 -48.02 6.18 -26.43
N PHE A 783 -48.83 5.57 -27.31
CA PHE A 783 -49.81 6.26 -28.11
C PHE A 783 -50.81 7.03 -27.24
N TYR A 784 -51.32 6.39 -26.17
CA TYR A 784 -52.21 7.04 -25.21
C TYR A 784 -51.54 8.26 -24.54
N LEU A 785 -50.33 8.10 -23.99
CA LEU A 785 -49.70 9.17 -23.21
C LEU A 785 -49.19 10.33 -24.08
N ARG A 786 -48.65 10.07 -25.28
CA ARG A 786 -48.04 11.09 -26.16
C ARG A 786 -49.03 11.78 -27.08
N GLU A 787 -49.96 11.02 -27.64
CA GLU A 787 -50.81 11.49 -28.74
C GLU A 787 -52.23 11.73 -28.23
N LEU A 788 -52.83 10.73 -27.58
CA LEU A 788 -54.28 10.73 -27.30
C LEU A 788 -54.68 11.57 -26.08
N LYS A 789 -54.00 11.41 -24.94
CA LYS A 789 -54.27 12.12 -23.68
C LYS A 789 -54.09 13.65 -23.78
N PRO A 790 -53.05 14.19 -24.44
CA PRO A 790 -52.88 15.65 -24.56
C PRO A 790 -53.79 16.27 -25.63
N PHE A 791 -54.43 15.47 -26.49
CA PHE A 791 -55.28 15.97 -27.57
C PHE A 791 -56.52 16.69 -27.05
N LYS A 792 -56.71 17.96 -27.45
CA LYS A 792 -57.86 18.78 -27.07
C LYS A 792 -58.87 18.85 -28.20
N VAL A 793 -60.00 18.15 -28.03
CA VAL A 793 -61.12 18.22 -28.98
C VAL A 793 -61.96 19.47 -28.73
N LYS A 794 -62.14 20.30 -29.76
CA LYS A 794 -63.09 21.43 -29.73
C LYS A 794 -64.43 21.01 -30.32
N VAL A 795 -65.47 20.95 -29.48
CA VAL A 795 -66.84 20.65 -29.92
C VAL A 795 -67.68 21.92 -29.96
N ARG A 796 -68.42 22.15 -31.06
CA ARG A 796 -69.35 23.28 -31.19
C ARG A 796 -70.61 23.03 -30.37
N VAL A 797 -70.61 23.48 -29.12
CA VAL A 797 -71.71 23.28 -28.16
C VAL A 797 -73.03 23.91 -28.64
N ASP A 798 -72.98 24.99 -29.42
CA ASP A 798 -74.16 25.70 -29.92
C ASP A 798 -75.04 24.84 -30.83
N LYS A 799 -74.45 23.87 -31.53
CA LYS A 799 -75.19 22.89 -32.36
C LYS A 799 -76.17 22.08 -31.51
N PHE A 800 -75.72 21.61 -30.33
CA PHE A 800 -76.53 20.78 -29.44
C PHE A 800 -77.53 21.58 -28.62
N LYS A 801 -77.20 22.83 -28.26
CA LYS A 801 -78.15 23.76 -27.62
C LYS A 801 -79.31 24.12 -28.55
N LYS A 802 -79.05 24.33 -29.85
CA LYS A 802 -80.10 24.56 -30.87
C LYS A 802 -81.01 23.35 -31.09
N MET A 803 -80.57 22.14 -30.73
CA MET A 803 -81.38 20.91 -30.75
C MET A 803 -82.23 20.73 -29.47
N GLY A 804 -82.26 21.72 -28.56
CA GLY A 804 -83.08 21.68 -27.34
C GLY A 804 -82.49 20.89 -26.17
N LEU A 805 -81.30 20.30 -26.31
CA LEU A 805 -80.66 19.48 -25.27
C LEU A 805 -80.19 20.34 -24.08
N LYS A 806 -80.50 19.90 -22.85
CA LYS A 806 -80.12 20.58 -21.59
C LYS A 806 -79.56 19.58 -20.56
N GLY A 807 -78.83 20.11 -19.57
CA GLY A 807 -78.33 19.32 -18.43
C GLY A 807 -77.50 18.10 -18.83
N LYS A 808 -77.84 16.93 -18.30
CA LYS A 808 -77.11 15.66 -18.49
C LYS A 808 -77.10 15.19 -19.95
N GLU A 809 -78.18 15.44 -20.70
CA GLU A 809 -78.30 15.03 -22.11
C GLU A 809 -77.36 15.82 -23.02
N LEU A 810 -77.20 17.12 -22.76
CA LEU A 810 -76.23 17.96 -23.45
C LEU A 810 -74.79 17.47 -23.20
N GLY A 811 -74.47 17.11 -21.95
CA GLY A 811 -73.15 16.56 -21.60
C GLY A 811 -72.85 15.25 -22.33
N LEU A 812 -73.83 14.33 -22.42
CA LEU A 812 -73.69 13.07 -23.16
C LEU A 812 -73.51 13.28 -24.67
N ALA A 813 -74.24 14.23 -25.26
CA ALA A 813 -74.10 14.56 -26.67
C ALA A 813 -72.71 15.14 -27.01
N ILE A 814 -72.19 16.01 -26.15
CA ILE A 814 -70.84 16.57 -26.29
C ILE A 814 -69.79 15.47 -26.19
N GLU A 815 -69.89 14.57 -25.22
CA GLU A 815 -68.93 13.47 -25.06
C GLU A 815 -68.97 12.48 -26.24
N ARG A 816 -70.15 12.14 -26.77
CA ARG A 816 -70.27 11.31 -27.99
C ARG A 816 -69.64 11.96 -29.21
N GLU A 817 -69.83 13.27 -29.40
CA GLU A 817 -69.19 14.00 -30.51
C GLU A 817 -67.66 14.03 -30.34
N LYS A 818 -67.16 14.18 -29.10
CA LYS A 818 -65.72 14.07 -28.84
C LYS A 818 -65.19 12.68 -29.17
N GLU A 819 -65.86 11.63 -28.71
CA GLU A 819 -65.46 10.23 -28.99
C GLU A 819 -65.36 9.99 -30.51
N LYS A 820 -66.36 10.45 -31.27
CA LYS A 820 -66.37 10.35 -32.74
C LYS A 820 -65.20 11.08 -33.40
N LEU A 821 -64.95 12.34 -33.02
CA LEU A 821 -63.87 13.14 -33.60
C LEU A 821 -62.48 12.56 -33.29
N ILE A 822 -62.32 11.96 -32.11
CA ILE A 822 -61.08 11.27 -31.71
C ILE A 822 -60.87 10.01 -32.55
N ASP A 823 -61.92 9.22 -32.76
CA ASP A 823 -61.87 8.00 -33.56
C ASP A 823 -61.58 8.29 -35.04
N GLU A 824 -62.15 9.37 -35.59
CA GLU A 824 -61.87 9.82 -36.95
C GLU A 824 -60.44 10.33 -37.10
N HIS A 825 -59.94 11.11 -36.13
CA HIS A 825 -58.59 11.70 -36.21
C HIS A 825 -57.47 10.66 -36.03
N PHE A 826 -57.66 9.70 -35.12
CA PHE A 826 -56.61 8.74 -34.75
C PHE A 826 -56.84 7.30 -35.24
N GLY A 827 -57.94 7.02 -35.94
CA GLY A 827 -58.34 5.66 -36.32
C GLY A 827 -57.27 4.91 -37.11
N GLU A 828 -56.70 5.53 -38.16
CA GLU A 828 -55.63 4.90 -38.96
C GLU A 828 -54.38 4.62 -38.12
N ARG A 829 -53.95 5.60 -37.32
CA ARG A 829 -52.79 5.49 -36.43
C ARG A 829 -52.97 4.37 -35.41
N PHE A 830 -54.16 4.25 -34.84
CA PHE A 830 -54.49 3.19 -33.87
C PHE A 830 -54.50 1.81 -34.52
N ASN A 831 -55.06 1.67 -35.73
CA ASN A 831 -55.06 0.41 -36.47
C ASN A 831 -53.67 -0.09 -36.84
N GLN A 832 -52.67 0.79 -36.96
CA GLN A 832 -51.26 0.39 -37.15
C GLN A 832 -50.60 -0.18 -35.88
N LEU A 833 -51.16 0.10 -34.71
CA LEU A 833 -50.60 -0.28 -33.40
C LEU A 833 -51.27 -1.52 -32.79
N VAL A 834 -52.50 -1.83 -33.22
CA VAL A 834 -53.30 -2.99 -32.82
C VAL A 834 -53.02 -4.15 -33.73
#